data_AF-A0A6C0RWY5-F1
#
_entry.id   AF-A0A6C0RWY5-F1
#
_cell.length_a   1.000
_cell.length_b   1.000
_cell.length_c   1.000
_cell.angle_alpha   90.00
_cell.angle_beta   90.00
_cell.angle_gamma   90.00
#
_symmetry.space_group_name_H-M   'P 1'
#
loop_
_entity.id
_entity.type
_entity.pdbx_description
1 polymer ?
#
loop_
_entity_poly.entity_id
_entity_poly.type
_entity_poly.pdbx_seq_one_letter_code
_entity_poly.pdbx_strand_id
1 'polypeptide(L)'
;MIKIEKKTQFSTLIPGNLIKLKITAVGTNNVGINELAYGIPILVPNAKLGDTVQVKILKVLTSKKIVIAKLVKILKSTSIKNPKLNLQLPSLTPGTSLDITINKLGPNATGIANLPNTYNNVTKLIIKKPLITIGEKLTVLVTRVKKGYAFAVIDILTTSPQQKSVFSKHLNKKSDSIKGSKYTIVLPKKAKRYLKHIVFKVSNKFQDKMAGKILWQNQPIFLKSLVSNTILFVKPSLSAKLGDKVQIQITKFIKLNDYNVAVAKIIRLNPISATQKKALVRASLRQMLRNGMHYGEKAIKCNARMKNFVWVRKKTTKFMYNNDQSQIKNIKSVISAQVQQETRIDKALTTETRPLIKKGRNIINLLKTRRCLNKALSQLTKYALKGKTFLFVGTKKAAAGLVSRAALFTKKAFFVNTRWLGGMLTNWKTILKSISKIRPILKEKQIIIKDILEKRHTIKTRLIQKALLLRKKSKLMLKKGKQLVQMLKMSSNMSEFFEKTNLLNTKRKEFVTKGILLLEKQRQLSGKQKELLLQSQTLKMKYTQLTNNYRQVLNNLMISRKKLRELKGLLIVSKELQLFKQQAKQDNKNLYMVSSIGPKVAVLAQNPTLTNLILANPPKDILNKMIALIKESRLVNKDIKTNNTNLNLKSLTSTKTLILTQLVSKFNLFVPTIKVKIKNLQTYILTQKTLLNKILGLLNNVKNKINLYLIFKNKIKSEFQKIKQNLQMLRNIMRVLRRKLKQISAQKRLLKFLPKLRYLPTPAYKIEQTARFLMKQFVDPKMKYPMDSIYDEKLSRQSKKVAASRKKKWQRLEKYLGGISNMTKIKEKQIRNNVAIIIGQQEEMNAVRECKKLGIKMFHIVDTNCNPGLADHFIPANDDARNSIKYILGKFLTRIRLAQKLKIHFKKIKTKKTKIKK
;
A
#
# COMPACT_ATOMS: atom_id res chain seq x y z
N MET A 1 -61.11 -25.80 61.52
CA MET A 1 -60.13 -24.87 62.14
C MET A 1 -58.70 -25.00 61.56
N ILE A 2 -58.45 -24.87 60.24
CA ILE A 2 -57.07 -24.92 59.66
C ILE A 2 -56.79 -23.76 58.66
N LYS A 3 -57.75 -22.85 58.46
CA LYS A 3 -57.59 -21.70 57.53
C LYS A 3 -57.06 -20.42 58.19
N ILE A 4 -56.90 -20.38 59.52
CA ILE A 4 -56.54 -19.16 60.26
C ILE A 4 -55.02 -19.06 60.52
N GLU A 5 -54.27 -20.18 60.58
CA GLU A 5 -52.82 -20.13 60.87
C GLU A 5 -51.92 -19.71 59.69
N LYS A 6 -52.39 -19.76 58.43
CA LYS A 6 -51.52 -19.42 57.27
C LYS A 6 -51.35 -17.93 57.02
N LYS A 7 -52.19 -17.06 57.61
CA LYS A 7 -52.07 -15.60 57.44
C LYS A 7 -50.99 -14.98 58.35
N THR A 8 -50.62 -15.62 59.45
CA THR A 8 -49.66 -15.07 60.44
C THR A 8 -48.19 -15.28 60.04
N GLN A 9 -47.87 -16.20 59.12
CA GLN A 9 -46.47 -16.48 58.76
C GLN A 9 -45.87 -15.53 57.71
N PHE A 10 -46.69 -14.81 56.93
CA PHE A 10 -46.20 -13.89 55.89
C PHE A 10 -45.58 -12.59 56.44
N SER A 11 -45.97 -12.16 57.64
CA SER A 11 -45.42 -10.97 58.31
C SER A 11 -43.93 -11.11 58.66
N THR A 12 -43.41 -12.34 58.70
CA THR A 12 -42.00 -12.62 59.03
C THR A 12 -41.03 -12.38 57.86
N LEU A 13 -41.53 -12.28 56.62
CA LEU A 13 -40.73 -12.11 55.41
C LEU A 13 -40.44 -10.63 55.09
N ILE A 14 -39.77 -9.92 56.00
CA ILE A 14 -39.34 -8.52 55.79
C ILE A 14 -37.84 -8.48 55.45
N PRO A 15 -37.39 -7.66 54.46
CA PRO A 15 -35.97 -7.44 54.21
C PRO A 15 -35.24 -7.01 55.49
N GLY A 16 -34.25 -7.80 55.91
CA GLY A 16 -33.51 -7.60 57.16
C GLY A 16 -33.67 -8.73 58.17
N ASN A 17 -34.79 -9.45 58.16
CA ASN A 17 -35.09 -10.50 59.15
C ASN A 17 -34.18 -11.74 58.99
N LEU A 18 -33.83 -12.35 60.12
CA LEU A 18 -33.12 -13.62 60.21
C LEU A 18 -34.11 -14.76 60.40
N ILE A 19 -34.09 -15.76 59.51
CA ILE A 19 -35.02 -16.89 59.51
C ILE A 19 -34.24 -18.20 59.41
N LYS A 20 -34.70 -19.24 60.12
CA LYS A 20 -34.20 -20.61 60.00
C LYS A 20 -35.01 -21.36 58.94
N LEU A 21 -34.34 -21.95 57.95
CA LEU A 21 -34.95 -22.61 56.80
C LEU A 21 -34.28 -23.96 56.53
N LYS A 22 -35.05 -24.98 56.14
CA LYS A 22 -34.53 -26.23 55.58
C LYS A 22 -34.53 -26.15 54.05
N ILE A 23 -33.41 -26.47 53.41
CA ILE A 23 -33.32 -26.44 51.94
C ILE A 23 -33.95 -27.71 51.36
N THR A 24 -35.03 -27.54 50.59
CA THR A 24 -35.83 -28.64 50.02
C THR A 24 -35.47 -28.97 48.57
N ALA A 25 -34.85 -28.03 47.84
CA ALA A 25 -34.39 -28.20 46.47
C ALA A 25 -33.12 -27.39 46.19
N VAL A 26 -32.39 -27.68 45.11
CA VAL A 26 -31.21 -26.89 44.68
C VAL A 26 -31.38 -26.51 43.20
N GLY A 27 -31.38 -25.21 42.93
CA GLY A 27 -31.45 -24.64 41.59
C GLY A 27 -30.09 -24.53 40.89
N THR A 28 -30.09 -24.00 39.67
CA THR A 28 -28.87 -23.76 38.90
C THR A 28 -27.91 -22.82 39.63
N ASN A 29 -26.60 -23.07 39.54
CA ASN A 29 -25.52 -22.31 40.23
C ASN A 29 -25.49 -22.48 41.77
N ASN A 30 -25.77 -23.68 42.30
CA ASN A 30 -25.71 -23.99 43.74
C ASN A 30 -26.53 -23.05 44.62
N VAL A 31 -27.73 -22.69 44.16
CA VAL A 31 -28.69 -21.91 44.95
C VAL A 31 -29.68 -22.87 45.60
N GLY A 32 -29.63 -22.98 46.92
CA GLY A 32 -30.63 -23.72 47.70
C GLY A 32 -31.99 -23.02 47.63
N ILE A 33 -33.05 -23.80 47.55
CA ILE A 33 -34.44 -23.35 47.48
C ILE A 33 -35.20 -24.05 48.60
N ASN A 34 -35.95 -23.27 49.38
CA ASN A 34 -37.00 -23.80 50.25
C ASN A 34 -38.35 -23.48 49.63
N GLU A 35 -39.08 -24.51 49.18
CA GLU A 35 -40.25 -24.35 48.33
C GLU A 35 -41.58 -24.24 49.10
N LEU A 36 -41.63 -24.47 50.42
CA LEU A 36 -42.91 -24.68 51.12
C LEU A 36 -43.05 -24.07 52.53
N ALA A 37 -42.02 -23.44 53.11
CA ALA A 37 -42.14 -22.94 54.49
C ALA A 37 -43.05 -21.71 54.65
N TYR A 38 -43.20 -20.87 53.63
CA TYR A 38 -43.96 -19.60 53.72
C TYR A 38 -44.82 -19.30 52.49
N GLY A 39 -45.16 -20.33 51.69
CA GLY A 39 -45.97 -20.19 50.47
C GLY A 39 -45.30 -19.44 49.29
N ILE A 40 -44.07 -18.93 49.48
CA ILE A 40 -43.22 -18.31 48.45
C ILE A 40 -41.83 -18.97 48.49
N PRO A 41 -41.26 -19.36 47.34
CA PRO A 41 -39.92 -19.94 47.29
C PRO A 41 -38.85 -18.91 47.72
N ILE A 42 -38.02 -19.33 48.68
CA ILE A 42 -36.88 -18.55 49.18
C ILE A 42 -35.59 -19.08 48.57
N LEU A 43 -34.87 -18.22 47.85
CA LEU A 43 -33.60 -18.53 47.20
C LEU A 43 -32.43 -18.16 48.12
N VAL A 44 -31.58 -19.15 48.42
CA VAL A 44 -30.43 -19.03 49.31
C VAL A 44 -29.17 -19.49 48.55
N PRO A 45 -28.31 -18.58 48.09
CA PRO A 45 -27.07 -18.95 47.42
C PRO A 45 -26.12 -19.69 48.38
N ASN A 46 -25.41 -20.68 47.85
CA ASN A 46 -24.41 -21.51 48.55
C ASN A 46 -24.95 -22.46 49.65
N ALA A 47 -26.26 -22.74 49.67
CA ALA A 47 -26.85 -23.74 50.57
C ALA A 47 -27.09 -25.07 49.82
N LYS A 48 -26.79 -26.21 50.47
CA LYS A 48 -26.94 -27.55 49.86
C LYS A 48 -28.30 -28.16 50.20
N LEU A 49 -28.69 -29.19 49.44
CA LEU A 49 -29.94 -29.92 49.63
C LEU A 49 -29.93 -30.62 51.00
N GLY A 50 -30.98 -30.43 51.79
CA GLY A 50 -31.13 -31.05 53.11
C GLY A 50 -30.57 -30.25 54.28
N ASP A 51 -29.72 -29.24 54.03
CA ASP A 51 -29.18 -28.39 55.08
C ASP A 51 -30.29 -27.57 55.76
N THR A 52 -30.27 -27.53 57.10
CA THR A 52 -31.00 -26.49 57.85
C THR A 52 -30.08 -25.31 58.06
N VAL A 53 -30.46 -24.15 57.54
CA VAL A 53 -29.65 -22.94 57.44
C VAL A 53 -30.37 -21.74 58.07
N GLN A 54 -29.61 -20.86 58.71
CA GLN A 54 -30.07 -19.54 59.14
C GLN A 54 -29.71 -18.52 58.05
N VAL A 55 -30.69 -17.76 57.59
CA VAL A 55 -30.56 -16.84 56.46
C VAL A 55 -31.12 -15.46 56.79
N LYS A 56 -30.54 -14.42 56.20
CA LYS A 56 -31.03 -13.03 56.29
C LYS A 56 -31.76 -12.67 55.01
N ILE A 57 -33.02 -12.22 55.09
CA ILE A 57 -33.78 -11.81 53.90
C ILE A 57 -33.18 -10.53 53.35
N LEU A 58 -32.84 -10.52 52.05
CA LEU A 58 -32.34 -9.32 51.37
C LEU A 58 -33.44 -8.59 50.62
N LYS A 59 -34.30 -9.33 49.91
CA LYS A 59 -35.30 -8.73 49.04
C LYS A 59 -36.48 -9.65 48.80
N VAL A 60 -37.68 -9.09 48.94
CA VAL A 60 -38.94 -9.74 48.56
C VAL A 60 -39.38 -9.20 47.20
N LEU A 61 -39.50 -10.07 46.20
CA LEU A 61 -39.94 -9.70 44.85
C LEU A 61 -41.39 -10.13 44.64
N THR A 62 -42.33 -9.27 45.05
CA THR A 62 -43.78 -9.52 44.95
C THR A 62 -44.24 -9.83 43.52
N SER A 63 -43.73 -9.12 42.51
CA SER A 63 -44.06 -9.33 41.08
C SER A 63 -43.70 -10.72 40.53
N LYS A 64 -42.75 -11.43 41.15
CA LYS A 64 -42.30 -12.76 40.72
C LYS A 64 -42.63 -13.87 41.72
N LYS A 65 -43.26 -13.54 42.85
CA LYS A 65 -43.49 -14.43 44.00
C LYS A 65 -42.22 -15.21 44.37
N ILE A 66 -41.10 -14.52 44.61
CA ILE A 66 -39.82 -15.10 45.05
C ILE A 66 -39.19 -14.20 46.11
N VAL A 67 -38.53 -14.80 47.11
CA VAL A 67 -37.69 -14.09 48.09
C VAL A 67 -36.22 -14.44 47.86
N ILE A 68 -35.34 -13.45 47.96
CA ILE A 68 -33.89 -13.64 47.91
C ILE A 68 -33.33 -13.42 49.32
N ALA A 69 -32.62 -14.41 49.83
CA ALA A 69 -31.99 -14.38 51.15
C ALA A 69 -30.48 -14.66 51.05
N LYS A 70 -29.71 -14.21 52.04
CA LYS A 70 -28.28 -14.45 52.19
C LYS A 70 -28.05 -15.50 53.27
N LEU A 71 -27.24 -16.51 52.98
CA LEU A 71 -26.81 -17.49 53.99
C LEU A 71 -26.00 -16.81 55.10
N VAL A 72 -26.37 -17.05 56.36
CA VAL A 72 -25.67 -16.52 57.54
C VAL A 72 -24.94 -17.64 58.29
N LYS A 73 -25.62 -18.73 58.62
CA LYS A 73 -25.03 -19.87 59.34
C LYS A 73 -25.70 -21.19 58.92
N ILE A 74 -24.95 -22.28 58.85
CA ILE A 74 -25.50 -23.63 58.67
C ILE A 74 -25.69 -24.24 60.05
N LEU A 75 -26.92 -24.68 60.38
CA LEU A 75 -27.28 -25.19 61.71
C LEU A 75 -27.17 -26.72 61.82
N LYS A 76 -27.51 -27.44 60.76
CA LYS A 76 -27.43 -28.90 60.68
C LYS A 76 -27.20 -29.29 59.22
N SER A 77 -26.13 -30.04 58.95
CA SER A 77 -25.73 -30.52 57.62
C SER A 77 -26.02 -32.01 57.53
N THR A 78 -26.92 -32.42 56.65
CA THR A 78 -27.16 -33.84 56.37
C THR A 78 -26.12 -34.34 55.38
N SER A 79 -24.99 -34.84 55.87
CA SER A 79 -24.09 -35.66 55.05
C SER A 79 -24.74 -37.03 54.88
N ILE A 80 -25.30 -37.30 53.71
CA ILE A 80 -25.74 -38.65 53.37
C ILE A 80 -24.48 -39.52 53.25
N LYS A 81 -24.13 -40.22 54.33
CA LYS A 81 -23.31 -41.43 54.28
C LYS A 81 -24.18 -42.49 53.60
N ASN A 82 -23.78 -42.93 52.41
CA ASN A 82 -24.40 -44.10 51.77
C ASN A 82 -24.11 -45.33 52.64
N PRO A 83 -25.12 -46.05 53.16
CA PRO A 83 -24.90 -47.39 53.66
C PRO A 83 -24.84 -48.33 52.46
N LYS A 84 -23.78 -49.16 52.42
CA LYS A 84 -23.70 -50.33 51.54
C LYS A 84 -24.82 -51.29 51.96
N LEU A 85 -25.65 -51.69 51.01
CA LEU A 85 -26.40 -52.94 51.06
C LEU A 85 -26.44 -53.50 49.64
N ASN A 86 -26.01 -54.74 49.55
CA ASN A 86 -25.66 -55.49 48.35
C ASN A 86 -26.87 -55.78 47.47
N LEU A 87 -26.73 -55.46 46.18
CA LEU A 87 -27.15 -56.26 45.01
C LEU A 87 -26.64 -55.48 43.78
N GLN A 88 -25.51 -55.88 43.22
CA GLN A 88 -24.90 -55.21 42.05
C GLN A 88 -25.75 -55.47 40.80
N LEU A 89 -26.77 -54.64 40.61
CA LEU A 89 -27.47 -54.54 39.33
C LEU A 89 -26.56 -53.88 38.29
N PRO A 90 -26.42 -54.43 37.07
CA PRO A 90 -25.53 -53.90 36.05
C PRO A 90 -25.93 -52.47 35.64
N SER A 91 -24.97 -51.68 35.17
CA SER A 91 -25.25 -50.35 34.62
C SER A 91 -25.50 -50.46 33.11
N LEU A 92 -26.62 -49.94 32.63
CA LEU A 92 -26.94 -49.92 31.20
C LEU A 92 -25.91 -49.09 30.42
N THR A 93 -25.28 -49.67 29.40
CA THR A 93 -24.30 -49.01 28.53
C THR A 93 -24.87 -48.78 27.12
N PRO A 94 -24.42 -47.72 26.41
CA PRO A 94 -24.77 -47.52 25.00
C PRO A 94 -24.26 -48.68 24.13
N GLY A 95 -25.11 -49.21 23.24
CA GLY A 95 -24.84 -50.34 22.35
C GLY A 95 -25.56 -51.63 22.74
N THR A 96 -26.20 -51.67 23.92
CA THR A 96 -27.01 -52.81 24.36
C THR A 96 -28.34 -52.87 23.61
N SER A 97 -28.72 -54.05 23.12
CA SER A 97 -30.02 -54.32 22.53
C SER A 97 -30.97 -54.87 23.60
N LEU A 98 -32.19 -54.32 23.65
CA LEU A 98 -33.19 -54.63 24.68
C LEU A 98 -34.56 -54.82 24.05
N ASP A 99 -35.30 -55.79 24.58
CA ASP A 99 -36.68 -56.07 24.19
C ASP A 99 -37.61 -55.39 25.18
N ILE A 100 -38.43 -54.49 24.67
CA ILE A 100 -39.27 -53.63 25.52
C ILE A 100 -40.66 -53.43 24.92
N THR A 101 -41.63 -53.25 25.81
CA THR A 101 -42.99 -52.81 25.47
C THR A 101 -43.12 -51.31 25.71
N ILE A 102 -43.86 -50.63 24.83
CA ILE A 102 -44.02 -49.18 24.94
C ILE A 102 -45.24 -48.86 25.79
N ASN A 103 -45.00 -48.34 27.00
CA ASN A 103 -46.04 -48.01 27.97
C ASN A 103 -46.76 -46.69 27.63
N LYS A 104 -46.07 -45.69 27.05
CA LYS A 104 -46.65 -44.36 26.81
C LYS A 104 -46.03 -43.62 25.62
N LEU A 105 -46.81 -42.76 24.96
CA LEU A 105 -46.32 -41.84 23.94
C LEU A 105 -45.99 -40.45 24.53
N GLY A 106 -44.81 -39.93 24.21
CA GLY A 106 -44.31 -38.61 24.57
C GLY A 106 -44.42 -37.57 23.43
N PRO A 107 -44.01 -36.31 23.68
CA PRO A 107 -44.09 -35.22 22.70
C PRO A 107 -43.25 -35.51 21.44
N ASN A 108 -43.78 -35.17 20.26
CA ASN A 108 -43.25 -35.56 18.93
C ASN A 108 -43.35 -37.06 18.62
N ALA A 109 -44.33 -37.75 19.21
CA ALA A 109 -44.62 -39.17 18.99
C ALA A 109 -43.43 -40.10 19.31
N THR A 110 -42.69 -39.81 20.38
CA THR A 110 -41.64 -40.69 20.91
C THR A 110 -42.24 -41.76 21.83
N GLY A 111 -41.86 -43.03 21.69
CA GLY A 111 -42.26 -44.07 22.63
C GLY A 111 -41.48 -43.95 23.94
N ILE A 112 -42.14 -44.13 25.07
CA ILE A 112 -41.55 -44.21 26.40
C ILE A 112 -41.87 -45.59 26.96
N ALA A 113 -40.82 -46.34 27.26
CA ALA A 113 -40.89 -47.63 27.94
C ALA A 113 -40.32 -47.49 29.35
N ASN A 114 -40.98 -48.10 30.33
CA ASN A 114 -40.41 -48.23 31.67
C ASN A 114 -39.51 -49.46 31.68
N LEU A 115 -38.29 -49.35 32.19
CA LEU A 115 -37.49 -50.54 32.48
C LEU A 115 -37.81 -51.04 33.90
N PRO A 116 -37.94 -52.35 34.11
CA PRO A 116 -37.91 -52.90 35.48
C PRO A 116 -36.57 -52.55 36.15
N ASN A 117 -36.48 -52.65 37.49
CA ASN A 117 -35.30 -52.31 38.31
C ASN A 117 -34.08 -53.23 38.08
N THR A 118 -33.83 -53.61 36.82
CA THR A 118 -32.75 -54.45 36.30
C THR A 118 -31.44 -53.67 36.10
N TYR A 119 -31.50 -52.35 35.93
CA TYR A 119 -30.31 -51.50 35.73
C TYR A 119 -30.24 -50.38 36.77
N ASN A 120 -29.07 -50.20 37.37
CA ASN A 120 -28.88 -49.26 38.49
C ASN A 120 -28.89 -47.77 38.06
N ASN A 121 -28.68 -47.48 36.77
CA ASN A 121 -28.46 -46.12 36.27
C ASN A 121 -29.64 -45.51 35.49
N VAL A 122 -30.66 -46.30 35.10
CA VAL A 122 -31.73 -45.90 34.16
C VAL A 122 -33.05 -46.55 34.55
N THR A 123 -34.12 -45.75 34.66
CA THR A 123 -35.49 -46.27 34.94
C THR A 123 -36.44 -46.13 33.74
N LYS A 124 -36.10 -45.31 32.74
CA LYS A 124 -36.96 -45.05 31.56
C LYS A 124 -36.18 -45.04 30.26
N LEU A 125 -36.77 -45.63 29.22
CA LEU A 125 -36.23 -45.65 27.86
C LEU A 125 -37.08 -44.79 26.92
N ILE A 126 -36.44 -43.90 26.17
CA ILE A 126 -37.08 -43.01 25.21
C ILE A 126 -36.68 -43.41 23.79
N ILE A 127 -37.67 -43.82 22.99
CA ILE A 127 -37.49 -44.34 21.64
C ILE A 127 -38.04 -43.33 20.63
N LYS A 128 -37.25 -42.99 19.63
CA LYS A 128 -37.62 -42.00 18.63
C LYS A 128 -38.25 -42.69 17.40
N LYS A 129 -39.51 -42.35 17.08
CA LYS A 129 -40.32 -42.97 16.01
C LYS A 129 -39.61 -43.05 14.64
N PRO A 130 -39.93 -44.10 13.86
CA PRO A 130 -41.08 -44.05 12.96
C PRO A 130 -42.17 -45.09 13.30
N LEU A 131 -43.41 -44.64 13.30
CA LEU A 131 -44.69 -45.35 13.47
C LEU A 131 -45.04 -46.31 14.66
N ILE A 132 -44.26 -46.45 15.72
CA ILE A 132 -44.67 -47.00 17.06
C ILE A 132 -46.17 -46.85 17.48
N THR A 133 -46.79 -47.95 17.93
CA THR A 133 -48.08 -48.01 18.66
C THR A 133 -47.88 -48.33 20.15
N ILE A 134 -48.88 -48.06 21.01
CA ILE A 134 -48.79 -48.36 22.47
C ILE A 134 -49.02 -49.86 22.66
N GLY A 135 -48.18 -50.53 23.46
CA GLY A 135 -48.27 -51.97 23.75
C GLY A 135 -47.45 -52.89 22.82
N GLU A 136 -46.83 -52.35 21.78
CA GLU A 136 -46.00 -53.11 20.83
C GLU A 136 -44.66 -53.55 21.47
N LYS A 137 -44.31 -54.85 21.34
CA LYS A 137 -42.99 -55.40 21.75
C LYS A 137 -41.97 -55.10 20.65
N LEU A 138 -40.90 -54.39 20.98
CA LEU A 138 -39.87 -53.95 20.04
C LEU A 138 -38.47 -54.22 20.58
N THR A 139 -37.59 -54.69 19.69
CA THR A 139 -36.15 -54.77 19.93
C THR A 139 -35.53 -53.39 19.65
N VAL A 140 -34.89 -52.80 20.65
CA VAL A 140 -34.28 -51.47 20.52
C VAL A 140 -32.82 -51.47 20.95
N LEU A 141 -32.00 -50.71 20.23
CA LEU A 141 -30.60 -50.50 20.53
C LEU A 141 -30.41 -49.19 21.29
N VAL A 142 -29.82 -49.26 22.48
CA VAL A 142 -29.57 -48.12 23.36
C VAL A 142 -28.45 -47.25 22.77
N THR A 143 -28.80 -46.06 22.30
CA THR A 143 -27.83 -45.14 21.68
C THR A 143 -27.11 -44.25 22.69
N ARG A 144 -27.77 -43.92 23.81
CA ARG A 144 -27.22 -42.98 24.78
C ARG A 144 -27.87 -43.12 26.14
N VAL A 145 -27.06 -43.19 27.18
CA VAL A 145 -27.50 -43.28 28.58
C VAL A 145 -27.27 -41.95 29.31
N LYS A 146 -28.22 -41.53 30.15
CA LYS A 146 -28.13 -40.39 31.06
C LYS A 146 -28.60 -40.81 32.46
N LYS A 147 -28.31 -40.00 33.47
CA LYS A 147 -28.75 -40.26 34.86
C LYS A 147 -30.28 -40.33 34.92
N GLY A 148 -30.82 -41.54 35.12
CA GLY A 148 -32.26 -41.83 35.26
C GLY A 148 -33.02 -42.16 33.97
N TYR A 149 -32.47 -41.96 32.78
CA TYR A 149 -33.15 -42.32 31.51
C TYR A 149 -32.17 -42.55 30.35
N ALA A 150 -32.58 -43.34 29.35
CA ALA A 150 -31.78 -43.63 28.15
C ALA A 150 -32.55 -43.36 26.85
N PHE A 151 -31.83 -43.19 25.75
CA PHE A 151 -32.38 -43.06 24.40
C PHE A 151 -32.05 -44.29 23.57
N ALA A 152 -33.04 -44.85 22.88
CA ALA A 152 -32.84 -45.98 21.96
C ALA A 152 -33.46 -45.73 20.58
N VAL A 153 -33.01 -46.53 19.62
CA VAL A 153 -33.51 -46.59 18.25
C VAL A 153 -33.89 -48.04 17.95
N ILE A 154 -34.95 -48.24 17.18
CA ILE A 154 -35.40 -49.59 16.77
C ILE A 154 -34.29 -50.25 15.94
N ASP A 155 -33.92 -51.47 16.30
CA ASP A 155 -32.92 -52.23 15.57
C ASP A 155 -33.58 -52.95 14.39
N ILE A 156 -33.26 -52.53 13.16
CA ILE A 156 -33.95 -53.00 11.94
C ILE A 156 -33.43 -54.38 11.50
N LEU A 157 -32.31 -54.84 12.08
CA LEU A 157 -31.60 -56.04 11.63
C LEU A 157 -32.17 -57.36 12.20
N THR A 158 -32.94 -57.32 13.29
CA THR A 158 -33.40 -58.51 14.03
C THR A 158 -34.93 -58.65 14.10
N THR A 159 -35.66 -58.24 13.07
CA THR A 159 -37.11 -58.50 12.95
C THR A 159 -37.37 -59.67 12.02
N SER A 160 -38.22 -60.61 12.47
CA SER A 160 -38.54 -61.87 11.80
C SER A 160 -39.12 -61.67 10.39
N PRO A 161 -39.00 -62.67 9.48
CA PRO A 161 -39.24 -62.50 8.04
C PRO A 161 -40.67 -62.08 7.66
N GLN A 162 -41.65 -62.28 8.54
CA GLN A 162 -43.06 -62.03 8.25
C GLN A 162 -43.46 -60.55 8.24
N GLN A 163 -42.63 -59.62 8.74
CA GLN A 163 -42.94 -58.17 8.69
C GLN A 163 -42.36 -57.43 7.47
N LYS A 164 -41.62 -58.12 6.58
CA LYS A 164 -41.12 -57.52 5.31
C LYS A 164 -42.18 -57.44 4.21
N SER A 165 -43.30 -58.16 4.32
CA SER A 165 -44.35 -58.22 3.28
C SER A 165 -45.36 -57.06 3.33
N VAL A 166 -45.47 -56.35 4.47
CA VAL A 166 -46.42 -55.23 4.64
C VAL A 166 -45.78 -53.89 4.25
N PHE A 167 -44.45 -53.76 4.36
CA PHE A 167 -43.73 -52.52 3.98
C PHE A 167 -43.50 -52.37 2.46
N SER A 168 -43.60 -53.46 1.67
CA SER A 168 -43.38 -53.44 0.22
C SER A 168 -44.66 -53.20 -0.60
N LYS A 169 -45.85 -53.49 -0.08
CA LYS A 169 -47.12 -53.30 -0.83
C LYS A 169 -47.62 -51.84 -0.89
N HIS A 170 -47.13 -50.93 -0.05
CA HIS A 170 -47.54 -49.51 -0.07
C HIS A 170 -46.68 -48.56 -0.92
N LEU A 171 -45.61 -49.04 -1.56
CA LEU A 171 -44.69 -48.21 -2.36
C LEU A 171 -44.97 -48.22 -3.88
N ASN A 172 -45.81 -49.13 -4.39
CA ASN A 172 -46.01 -49.29 -5.83
C ASN A 172 -47.19 -48.51 -6.45
N LYS A 173 -47.92 -47.68 -5.69
CA LYS A 173 -49.00 -46.81 -6.23
C LYS A 173 -48.62 -45.33 -6.43
N LYS A 174 -47.33 -44.98 -6.57
CA LYS A 174 -46.87 -43.58 -6.69
C LYS A 174 -45.85 -43.28 -7.79
N SER A 175 -45.83 -44.03 -8.90
CA SER A 175 -45.05 -43.67 -10.09
C SER A 175 -45.53 -42.37 -10.76
N ASP A 176 -46.83 -42.06 -10.70
CA ASP A 176 -47.40 -40.92 -11.45
C ASP A 176 -47.45 -39.60 -10.66
N SER A 177 -47.12 -39.61 -9.37
CA SER A 177 -47.26 -38.44 -8.49
C SER A 177 -46.09 -37.43 -8.52
N ILE A 178 -45.06 -37.67 -9.33
CA ILE A 178 -43.82 -36.87 -9.33
C ILE A 178 -43.93 -35.64 -10.24
N LYS A 179 -44.82 -35.66 -11.24
CA LYS A 179 -45.05 -34.53 -12.15
C LYS A 179 -45.71 -33.36 -11.38
N GLY A 180 -45.12 -32.17 -11.46
CA GLY A 180 -45.62 -30.94 -10.80
C GLY A 180 -45.03 -30.62 -9.43
N SER A 181 -44.30 -31.56 -8.82
CA SER A 181 -43.61 -31.39 -7.53
C SER A 181 -42.48 -30.35 -7.60
N LYS A 182 -42.26 -29.62 -6.49
CA LYS A 182 -41.29 -28.50 -6.41
C LYS A 182 -40.15 -28.85 -5.46
N TYR A 183 -38.91 -28.75 -5.95
CA TYR A 183 -37.71 -29.09 -5.19
C TYR A 183 -36.73 -27.92 -5.13
N THR A 184 -35.97 -27.82 -4.04
CA THR A 184 -34.91 -26.81 -3.89
C THR A 184 -33.54 -27.47 -4.01
N ILE A 185 -32.88 -27.29 -5.15
CA ILE A 185 -31.59 -27.90 -5.46
C ILE A 185 -30.50 -26.83 -5.59
N VAL A 186 -29.24 -27.23 -5.49
CA VAL A 186 -28.11 -26.37 -5.89
C VAL A 186 -27.63 -26.88 -7.24
N LEU A 187 -27.58 -26.01 -8.25
CA LEU A 187 -27.07 -26.40 -9.57
C LEU A 187 -25.59 -26.78 -9.45
N PRO A 188 -25.16 -28.00 -9.83
CA PRO A 188 -23.76 -28.39 -9.68
C PRO A 188 -22.83 -27.51 -10.51
N LYS A 189 -21.68 -27.12 -9.94
CA LYS A 189 -20.70 -26.27 -10.64
C LYS A 189 -20.13 -26.91 -11.92
N LYS A 190 -20.10 -28.24 -11.96
CA LYS A 190 -19.56 -29.05 -13.08
C LYS A 190 -20.65 -29.66 -13.98
N ALA A 191 -21.91 -29.25 -13.84
CA ALA A 191 -22.98 -29.83 -14.65
C ALA A 191 -22.77 -29.54 -16.15
N LYS A 192 -22.90 -30.58 -16.98
CA LYS A 192 -22.83 -30.45 -18.44
C LYS A 192 -24.13 -29.84 -18.97
N ARG A 193 -24.07 -29.21 -20.14
CA ARG A 193 -25.22 -28.62 -20.80
C ARG A 193 -25.52 -29.41 -22.06
N TYR A 194 -26.72 -29.96 -22.16
CA TYR A 194 -27.19 -30.64 -23.35
C TYR A 194 -28.37 -29.86 -23.92
N LEU A 195 -28.25 -29.44 -25.17
CA LEU A 195 -29.20 -28.54 -25.84
C LEU A 195 -29.50 -27.32 -24.96
N LYS A 196 -30.79 -27.09 -24.68
CA LYS A 196 -31.28 -25.99 -23.83
C LYS A 196 -31.32 -26.34 -22.33
N HIS A 197 -30.81 -27.49 -21.88
CA HIS A 197 -30.94 -27.96 -20.50
C HIS A 197 -29.58 -28.15 -19.79
N ILE A 198 -29.54 -27.89 -18.48
CA ILE A 198 -28.43 -28.24 -17.59
C ILE A 198 -28.71 -29.64 -17.08
N VAL A 199 -27.77 -30.56 -17.27
CA VAL A 199 -27.97 -31.99 -16.99
C VAL A 199 -26.97 -32.47 -15.96
N PHE A 200 -27.47 -33.16 -14.94
CA PHE A 200 -26.64 -33.82 -13.94
C PHE A 200 -27.42 -34.94 -13.25
N LYS A 201 -26.69 -35.94 -12.77
CA LYS A 201 -27.23 -37.04 -11.97
C LYS A 201 -27.48 -36.55 -10.54
N VAL A 202 -28.65 -36.88 -9.99
CA VAL A 202 -28.97 -36.64 -8.59
C VAL A 202 -28.25 -37.70 -7.78
N SER A 203 -27.11 -37.35 -7.17
CA SER A 203 -26.38 -38.24 -6.27
C SER A 203 -26.76 -37.96 -4.81
N ASN A 204 -26.79 -39.00 -3.97
CA ASN A 204 -27.02 -38.87 -2.52
C ASN A 204 -25.93 -38.03 -1.79
N LYS A 205 -24.86 -37.63 -2.48
CA LYS A 205 -23.73 -36.84 -1.95
C LYS A 205 -23.96 -35.32 -1.98
N PHE A 206 -25.18 -34.84 -1.68
CA PHE A 206 -25.47 -33.41 -1.48
C PHE A 206 -25.23 -32.94 -0.02
N GLN A 207 -24.24 -33.51 0.67
CA GLN A 207 -23.70 -32.98 1.92
C GLN A 207 -22.34 -32.35 1.62
N ASP A 208 -22.31 -31.01 1.50
CA ASP A 208 -21.10 -30.26 1.19
C ASP A 208 -20.10 -30.23 2.35
N LYS A 209 -18.83 -30.44 2.01
CA LYS A 209 -17.66 -29.92 2.74
C LYS A 209 -17.70 -28.39 2.73
N MET A 210 -18.30 -27.74 3.73
CA MET A 210 -17.90 -26.38 4.16
C MET A 210 -18.55 -25.96 5.48
N ALA A 211 -17.71 -25.38 6.34
CA ALA A 211 -18.00 -24.53 7.50
C ALA A 211 -18.30 -25.22 8.85
N GLY A 212 -17.31 -25.12 9.73
CA GLY A 212 -17.51 -25.26 11.17
C GLY A 212 -18.42 -24.17 11.75
N LYS A 213 -18.92 -24.49 12.95
CA LYS A 213 -19.77 -23.71 13.86
C LYS A 213 -21.24 -23.53 13.42
N ILE A 214 -22.08 -24.26 14.16
CA ILE A 214 -23.51 -24.03 14.45
C ILE A 214 -24.45 -24.27 13.27
N LEU A 215 -25.11 -25.44 13.24
CA LEU A 215 -26.19 -25.71 12.28
C LEU A 215 -27.37 -26.46 12.93
N TRP A 216 -28.35 -25.64 13.31
CA TRP A 216 -29.81 -25.80 13.16
C TRP A 216 -30.33 -27.16 12.68
N GLN A 217 -31.07 -27.83 13.58
CA GLN A 217 -32.07 -28.84 13.28
C GLN A 217 -33.16 -28.26 12.36
N ASN A 218 -33.72 -29.13 11.49
CA ASN A 218 -34.76 -28.89 10.48
C ASN A 218 -34.25 -28.56 9.07
N GLN A 219 -33.67 -29.56 8.42
CA GLN A 219 -33.73 -29.70 6.95
C GLN A 219 -34.91 -30.62 6.61
N PRO A 220 -35.68 -30.34 5.54
CA PRO A 220 -36.79 -31.20 5.14
C PRO A 220 -36.28 -32.54 4.60
N ILE A 221 -37.14 -33.56 4.68
CA ILE A 221 -37.01 -34.94 4.19
C ILE A 221 -36.84 -34.94 2.65
N PHE A 222 -35.71 -34.45 2.16
CA PHE A 222 -35.57 -33.94 0.80
C PHE A 222 -34.98 -34.94 -0.21
N LEU A 223 -34.50 -36.11 0.22
CA LEU A 223 -33.80 -37.04 -0.67
C LEU A 223 -34.11 -38.53 -0.42
N LYS A 224 -35.25 -38.83 0.21
CA LYS A 224 -35.75 -40.22 0.29
C LYS A 224 -36.80 -40.56 -0.77
N SER A 225 -37.38 -39.58 -1.48
CA SER A 225 -38.45 -39.85 -2.47
C SER A 225 -38.07 -39.67 -3.95
N LEU A 226 -36.94 -39.02 -4.28
CA LEU A 226 -36.37 -39.16 -5.61
C LEU A 226 -35.45 -40.38 -5.59
N VAL A 227 -35.89 -41.43 -6.26
CA VAL A 227 -35.19 -42.71 -6.38
C VAL A 227 -33.74 -42.47 -6.79
N SER A 228 -32.80 -43.09 -6.08
CA SER A 228 -31.39 -43.16 -6.48
C SER A 228 -31.31 -43.58 -7.95
N ASN A 229 -30.40 -42.98 -8.74
CA ASN A 229 -30.31 -43.11 -10.21
C ASN A 229 -31.23 -42.19 -11.07
N THR A 230 -31.61 -41.00 -10.59
CA THR A 230 -32.32 -40.01 -11.43
C THR A 230 -31.38 -39.02 -12.14
N ILE A 231 -31.49 -38.88 -13.46
CA ILE A 231 -30.86 -37.84 -14.29
C ILE A 231 -31.82 -36.66 -14.45
N LEU A 232 -31.37 -35.47 -14.06
CA LEU A 232 -32.21 -34.26 -14.03
C LEU A 232 -31.81 -33.29 -15.14
N PHE A 233 -32.76 -32.96 -16.02
CA PHE A 233 -32.66 -31.96 -17.08
C PHE A 233 -33.33 -30.65 -16.63
N VAL A 234 -32.55 -29.66 -16.24
CA VAL A 234 -33.07 -28.37 -15.75
C VAL A 234 -33.01 -27.31 -16.85
N LYS A 235 -34.15 -26.76 -17.26
CA LYS A 235 -34.22 -25.63 -18.21
C LYS A 235 -33.73 -24.35 -17.51
N PRO A 236 -32.60 -23.74 -17.92
CA PRO A 236 -32.05 -22.55 -17.30
C PRO A 236 -32.97 -21.36 -17.61
N SER A 237 -33.54 -20.79 -16.55
CA SER A 237 -34.44 -19.63 -16.59
C SER A 237 -34.14 -18.70 -15.42
N LEU A 238 -34.69 -17.49 -15.44
CA LEU A 238 -34.45 -16.45 -14.42
C LEU A 238 -32.98 -16.02 -14.25
N SER A 239 -32.09 -16.26 -15.23
CA SER A 239 -30.64 -15.99 -15.15
C SER A 239 -29.89 -16.79 -14.08
N ALA A 240 -30.38 -17.99 -13.76
CA ALA A 240 -29.70 -18.96 -12.90
C ALA A 240 -28.32 -19.35 -13.44
N LYS A 241 -27.31 -19.39 -12.57
CA LYS A 241 -25.96 -19.87 -12.88
C LYS A 241 -25.66 -21.18 -12.16
N LEU A 242 -24.67 -21.91 -12.67
CA LEU A 242 -24.12 -23.07 -11.97
C LEU A 242 -23.61 -22.66 -10.58
N GLY A 243 -23.99 -23.40 -9.55
CA GLY A 243 -23.73 -23.08 -8.15
C GLY A 243 -24.84 -22.31 -7.42
N ASP A 244 -25.86 -21.80 -8.12
CA ASP A 244 -26.99 -21.12 -7.47
C ASP A 244 -27.95 -22.12 -6.83
N LYS A 245 -28.52 -21.76 -5.67
CA LYS A 245 -29.63 -22.50 -5.05
C LYS A 245 -30.91 -22.11 -5.79
N VAL A 246 -31.60 -23.08 -6.37
CA VAL A 246 -32.78 -22.85 -7.22
C VAL A 246 -33.95 -23.70 -6.77
N GLN A 247 -35.16 -23.16 -6.85
CA GLN A 247 -36.38 -23.95 -6.72
C GLN A 247 -36.82 -24.37 -8.12
N ILE A 248 -36.79 -25.66 -8.39
CA ILE A 248 -37.24 -26.28 -9.63
C ILE A 248 -38.61 -26.92 -9.46
N GLN A 249 -39.31 -27.11 -10.57
CA GLN A 249 -40.52 -27.93 -10.64
C GLN A 249 -40.36 -28.97 -11.72
N ILE A 250 -40.63 -30.24 -11.40
CA ILE A 250 -40.59 -31.33 -12.36
C ILE A 250 -41.79 -31.19 -13.30
N THR A 251 -41.50 -31.12 -14.59
CA THR A 251 -42.48 -30.97 -15.67
C THR A 251 -42.76 -32.29 -16.39
N LYS A 252 -41.76 -33.16 -16.50
CA LYS A 252 -41.88 -34.53 -17.03
C LYS A 252 -40.99 -35.45 -16.20
N PHE A 253 -41.45 -36.68 -15.98
CA PHE A 253 -40.70 -37.73 -15.30
C PHE A 253 -40.92 -39.02 -16.09
N ILE A 254 -39.85 -39.72 -16.42
CA ILE A 254 -39.85 -40.95 -17.21
C ILE A 254 -39.00 -41.96 -16.43
N LYS A 255 -39.55 -43.16 -16.21
CA LYS A 255 -38.79 -44.28 -15.66
C LYS A 255 -38.29 -45.15 -16.81
N LEU A 256 -36.98 -45.39 -16.87
CA LEU A 256 -36.39 -46.42 -17.74
C LEU A 256 -35.84 -47.54 -16.85
N ASN A 257 -35.62 -48.73 -17.42
CA ASN A 257 -35.23 -49.94 -16.68
C ASN A 257 -34.01 -49.72 -15.76
N ASP A 258 -33.00 -48.96 -16.21
CA ASP A 258 -31.76 -48.72 -15.43
C ASP A 258 -31.65 -47.30 -14.80
N TYR A 259 -32.40 -46.32 -15.31
CA TYR A 259 -32.29 -44.91 -14.93
C TYR A 259 -33.64 -44.19 -14.94
N ASN A 260 -33.81 -43.23 -14.02
CA ASN A 260 -34.96 -42.33 -14.05
C ASN A 260 -34.56 -41.01 -14.72
N VAL A 261 -35.40 -40.46 -15.60
CA VAL A 261 -35.15 -39.17 -16.25
C VAL A 261 -36.21 -38.16 -15.84
N ALA A 262 -35.79 -37.01 -15.31
CA ALA A 262 -36.67 -35.94 -14.87
C ALA A 262 -36.35 -34.63 -15.60
N VAL A 263 -37.34 -33.99 -16.21
CA VAL A 263 -37.21 -32.66 -16.83
C VAL A 263 -37.85 -31.62 -15.92
N ALA A 264 -37.12 -30.57 -15.56
CA ALA A 264 -37.55 -29.55 -14.62
C ALA A 264 -37.36 -28.11 -15.12
N LYS A 265 -38.24 -27.20 -14.70
CA LYS A 265 -38.11 -25.74 -14.92
C LYS A 265 -37.76 -25.01 -13.63
N ILE A 266 -36.96 -23.95 -13.70
CA ILE A 266 -36.63 -23.11 -12.54
C ILE A 266 -37.76 -22.12 -12.27
N ILE A 267 -38.32 -22.13 -11.07
CA ILE A 267 -39.36 -21.18 -10.63
C ILE A 267 -38.77 -20.02 -9.82
N ARG A 268 -37.82 -20.29 -8.92
CA ARG A 268 -37.25 -19.26 -8.03
C ARG A 268 -35.75 -19.39 -7.87
N LEU A 269 -35.05 -18.26 -7.89
CA LEU A 269 -33.65 -18.16 -7.51
C LEU A 269 -33.52 -17.93 -6.01
N ASN A 270 -32.57 -18.62 -5.38
CA ASN A 270 -32.23 -18.56 -3.96
C ASN A 270 -33.49 -18.53 -3.06
N PRO A 271 -34.33 -19.58 -3.09
CA PRO A 271 -35.57 -19.62 -2.32
C PRO A 271 -35.28 -19.49 -0.82
N ILE A 272 -35.76 -18.38 -0.24
CA ILE A 272 -35.70 -18.08 1.20
C ILE A 272 -36.99 -18.60 1.84
N SER A 273 -36.90 -19.19 3.05
CA SER A 273 -38.08 -19.66 3.77
C SER A 273 -39.04 -18.52 4.12
N ALA A 274 -40.34 -18.80 4.23
CA ALA A 274 -41.33 -17.77 4.58
C ALA A 274 -41.01 -17.10 5.94
N THR A 275 -40.49 -17.87 6.90
CA THR A 275 -40.03 -17.38 8.20
C THR A 275 -38.85 -16.43 8.07
N GLN A 276 -37.83 -16.78 7.27
CA GLN A 276 -36.68 -15.93 7.02
C GLN A 276 -37.07 -14.67 6.22
N LYS A 277 -38.03 -14.75 5.29
CA LYS A 277 -38.59 -13.58 4.59
C LYS A 277 -39.30 -12.64 5.57
N LYS A 278 -40.17 -13.16 6.46
CA LYS A 278 -40.82 -12.39 7.54
C LYS A 278 -39.78 -11.78 8.48
N ALA A 279 -38.72 -12.50 8.84
CA ALA A 279 -37.64 -11.99 9.68
C ALA A 279 -36.87 -10.84 9.02
N LEU A 280 -36.53 -10.94 7.73
CA LEU A 280 -35.90 -9.87 6.95
C LEU A 280 -36.82 -8.64 6.83
N VAL A 281 -38.13 -8.85 6.63
CA VAL A 281 -39.14 -7.78 6.65
C VAL A 281 -39.12 -7.06 7.99
N ARG A 282 -39.26 -7.80 9.10
CA ARG A 282 -39.26 -7.23 10.45
C ARG A 282 -37.95 -6.51 10.77
N ALA A 283 -36.80 -7.06 10.37
CA ALA A 283 -35.51 -6.41 10.54
C ALA A 283 -35.44 -5.07 9.79
N SER A 284 -35.93 -5.01 8.55
CA SER A 284 -35.98 -3.77 7.77
C SER A 284 -36.92 -2.73 8.39
N LEU A 285 -38.11 -3.15 8.86
CA LEU A 285 -39.06 -2.25 9.52
C LEU A 285 -38.50 -1.71 10.84
N ARG A 286 -37.85 -2.56 11.66
CA ARG A 286 -37.16 -2.11 12.88
C ARG A 286 -36.10 -1.05 12.58
N GLN A 287 -35.37 -1.21 11.48
CA GLN A 287 -34.39 -0.22 11.06
C GLN A 287 -35.06 1.10 10.61
N MET A 288 -36.16 1.03 9.85
CA MET A 288 -36.92 2.22 9.43
C MET A 288 -37.54 2.96 10.62
N LEU A 289 -38.08 2.23 11.60
CA LEU A 289 -38.60 2.78 12.86
C LEU A 289 -37.48 3.48 13.65
N ARG A 290 -36.32 2.83 13.82
CA ARG A 290 -35.15 3.41 14.52
C ARG A 290 -34.65 4.70 13.87
N ASN A 291 -34.80 4.85 12.55
CA ASN A 291 -34.43 6.06 11.83
C ASN A 291 -35.54 7.13 11.79
N GLY A 292 -36.68 6.91 12.43
CA GLY A 292 -37.76 7.89 12.54
C GLY A 292 -38.59 8.08 11.27
N MET A 293 -38.61 7.10 10.35
CA MET A 293 -39.25 7.27 9.03
C MET A 293 -40.80 7.30 9.07
N HIS A 294 -41.40 6.97 10.22
CA HIS A 294 -42.84 6.71 10.38
C HIS A 294 -43.64 7.94 10.79
N TYR A 295 -43.01 8.98 11.33
CA TYR A 295 -43.71 10.22 11.65
C TYR A 295 -43.77 11.07 10.39
N GLY A 296 -44.93 11.52 9.96
CA GLY A 296 -45.05 12.56 8.95
C GLY A 296 -45.14 13.95 9.56
N GLU A 297 -45.49 14.90 8.71
CA GLU A 297 -45.90 16.27 9.04
C GLU A 297 -47.06 16.32 10.07
N LYS A 298 -47.25 17.50 10.68
CA LYS A 298 -48.40 17.78 11.55
C LYS A 298 -49.73 17.44 10.86
N ALA A 299 -50.66 16.89 11.63
CA ALA A 299 -51.88 16.23 11.15
C ALA A 299 -52.72 17.05 10.16
N ILE A 300 -52.81 18.37 10.37
CA ILE A 300 -53.61 19.31 9.58
C ILE A 300 -53.15 19.37 8.11
N LYS A 301 -51.87 19.12 7.83
CA LYS A 301 -51.25 19.36 6.51
C LYS A 301 -51.26 18.14 5.59
N CYS A 302 -52.06 17.11 5.84
CA CYS A 302 -52.02 15.87 5.04
C CYS A 302 -52.59 16.07 3.63
N ASN A 303 -51.80 15.83 2.59
CA ASN A 303 -52.24 15.82 1.21
C ASN A 303 -53.19 14.64 0.95
N ALA A 304 -54.28 14.87 0.19
CA ALA A 304 -55.27 13.84 -0.13
C ALA A 304 -54.66 12.58 -0.76
N ARG A 305 -53.70 12.73 -1.69
CA ARG A 305 -53.03 11.60 -2.37
C ARG A 305 -52.06 10.85 -1.45
N MET A 306 -51.69 11.42 -0.30
CA MET A 306 -50.87 10.75 0.70
C MET A 306 -51.67 9.89 1.67
N LYS A 307 -53.00 10.02 1.76
CA LYS A 307 -53.86 9.23 2.66
C LYS A 307 -53.64 7.71 2.50
N ASN A 308 -53.45 7.25 1.26
CA ASN A 308 -53.16 5.84 0.96
C ASN A 308 -51.83 5.32 1.52
N PHE A 309 -50.91 6.20 1.92
CA PHE A 309 -49.60 5.85 2.47
C PHE A 309 -49.49 6.10 3.97
N VAL A 310 -50.55 6.59 4.60
CA VAL A 310 -50.66 6.75 6.05
C VAL A 310 -51.43 5.56 6.61
N TRP A 311 -51.17 5.18 7.86
CA TRP A 311 -52.07 4.30 8.59
C TRP A 311 -53.40 4.99 8.78
N VAL A 312 -54.50 4.24 8.73
CA VAL A 312 -55.84 4.81 8.82
C VAL A 312 -56.59 4.08 9.92
N ARG A 313 -57.38 4.81 10.72
CA ARG A 313 -58.28 4.24 11.72
C ARG A 313 -59.61 3.95 11.04
N LYS A 314 -60.12 2.72 11.18
CA LYS A 314 -61.51 2.42 10.82
C LYS A 314 -62.40 3.17 11.81
N LYS A 315 -63.43 3.90 11.36
CA LYS A 315 -64.54 4.31 12.23
C LYS A 315 -65.15 3.01 12.74
N THR A 316 -64.90 2.68 14.00
CA THR A 316 -65.77 1.76 14.73
C THR A 316 -67.10 2.51 14.88
N THR A 317 -68.19 1.91 14.42
CA THR A 317 -69.53 2.32 14.87
C THR A 317 -69.48 2.44 16.40
N LYS A 318 -70.00 3.54 16.95
CA LYS A 318 -70.09 3.78 18.39
C LYS A 318 -70.77 2.56 19.02
N PHE A 319 -70.01 1.71 19.68
CA PHE A 319 -70.54 0.86 20.74
C PHE A 319 -70.28 1.57 22.05
N MET A 320 -71.32 1.58 22.87
CA MET A 320 -71.50 2.37 24.07
C MET A 320 -70.33 2.24 25.06
N TYR A 321 -70.10 3.34 25.76
CA TYR A 321 -69.22 3.43 26.91
C TYR A 321 -69.53 2.31 27.91
N ASN A 322 -68.50 1.59 28.34
CA ASN A 322 -68.36 1.23 29.73
C ASN A 322 -66.91 1.47 30.16
N ASN A 323 -66.79 2.22 31.25
CA ASN A 323 -65.56 2.63 31.87
C ASN A 323 -64.83 1.41 32.42
N ASP A 324 -63.68 1.07 31.84
CA ASP A 324 -62.67 0.29 32.56
C ASP A 324 -61.27 0.67 32.11
N GLN A 325 -60.62 1.51 32.92
CA GLN A 325 -59.23 1.91 32.79
C GLN A 325 -58.29 0.78 33.24
N SER A 326 -58.21 -0.32 32.49
CA SER A 326 -57.20 -1.35 32.81
C SER A 326 -56.74 -2.23 31.63
N GLN A 327 -56.84 -1.79 30.37
CA GLN A 327 -56.24 -2.56 29.25
C GLN A 327 -55.50 -1.70 28.22
N ILE A 328 -54.43 -1.01 28.64
CA ILE A 328 -53.44 -0.42 27.72
C ILE A 328 -52.08 -1.08 27.94
N LYS A 329 -51.99 -2.40 27.69
CA LYS A 329 -50.69 -3.10 27.58
C LYS A 329 -50.73 -4.24 26.57
N ASN A 330 -51.07 -3.98 25.31
CA ASN A 330 -50.67 -4.89 24.22
C ASN A 330 -50.71 -4.29 22.81
N ILE A 331 -49.81 -3.35 22.52
CA ILE A 331 -49.56 -2.88 21.13
C ILE A 331 -48.68 -3.89 20.34
N LYS A 332 -48.21 -4.97 20.96
CA LYS A 332 -47.39 -6.02 20.30
C LYS A 332 -48.21 -7.11 19.60
N SER A 333 -49.47 -7.35 19.96
CA SER A 333 -50.31 -8.41 19.40
C SER A 333 -50.94 -8.03 18.05
N VAL A 334 -51.23 -6.75 17.83
CA VAL A 334 -51.87 -6.26 16.60
C VAL A 334 -50.93 -6.33 15.38
N ILE A 335 -49.62 -6.19 15.59
CA ILE A 335 -48.61 -6.22 14.50
C ILE A 335 -48.33 -7.66 14.00
N SER A 336 -48.70 -8.69 14.77
CA SER A 336 -48.54 -10.09 14.39
C SER A 336 -49.64 -10.63 13.47
N ALA A 337 -50.85 -10.05 13.49
CA ALA A 337 -52.02 -10.65 12.86
C ALA A 337 -52.28 -10.23 11.39
N GLN A 338 -51.64 -9.17 10.87
CA GLN A 338 -51.97 -8.62 9.52
C GLN A 338 -50.95 -8.94 8.41
N VAL A 339 -50.18 -10.03 8.52
CA VAL A 339 -49.15 -10.39 7.50
C VAL A 339 -49.66 -11.42 6.48
N GLN A 340 -50.93 -11.82 6.52
CA GLN A 340 -51.53 -12.77 5.56
C GLN A 340 -52.88 -12.26 5.07
N GLN A 341 -52.87 -11.38 4.07
CA GLN A 341 -53.95 -11.14 3.10
C GLN A 341 -53.49 -10.02 2.16
N GLU A 342 -52.81 -10.38 1.06
CA GLU A 342 -52.61 -9.51 -0.10
C GLU A 342 -52.99 -10.33 -1.34
N THR A 343 -54.29 -10.56 -1.52
CA THR A 343 -54.97 -10.91 -2.78
C THR A 343 -56.47 -10.90 -2.49
N ARG A 344 -57.25 -10.13 -3.28
CA ARG A 344 -58.68 -9.81 -3.16
C ARG A 344 -59.05 -8.67 -2.20
N ILE A 345 -58.84 -7.43 -2.65
CA ILE A 345 -59.70 -6.28 -2.28
C ILE A 345 -59.66 -5.31 -3.46
N ASP A 346 -60.46 -5.57 -4.48
CA ASP A 346 -60.98 -4.53 -5.38
C ASP A 346 -62.50 -4.75 -5.34
N LYS A 347 -63.26 -3.70 -5.00
CA LYS A 347 -64.71 -3.66 -4.70
C LYS A 347 -65.11 -4.01 -3.26
N ALA A 348 -65.15 -2.99 -2.39
CA ALA A 348 -66.16 -2.84 -1.33
C ALA A 348 -66.04 -1.46 -0.66
N LEU A 349 -67.12 -0.69 -0.76
CA LEU A 349 -67.59 0.43 0.05
C LEU A 349 -66.58 1.47 0.61
N THR A 350 -66.82 2.71 0.21
CA THR A 350 -66.29 3.97 0.78
C THR A 350 -66.67 4.13 2.25
N THR A 351 -65.97 3.41 3.12
CA THR A 351 -65.94 3.73 4.54
C THR A 351 -65.03 4.94 4.75
N GLU A 352 -65.57 6.04 5.29
CA GLU A 352 -64.77 7.21 5.65
C GLU A 352 -63.71 6.82 6.69
N THR A 353 -62.47 6.67 6.22
CA THR A 353 -61.36 6.20 7.03
C THR A 353 -60.45 7.39 7.33
N ARG A 354 -60.30 7.73 8.62
CA ARG A 354 -59.51 8.90 9.06
C ARG A 354 -58.04 8.53 9.30
N PRO A 355 -57.06 9.33 8.86
CA PRO A 355 -55.65 9.03 9.05
C PRO A 355 -55.31 8.87 10.53
N LEU A 356 -54.45 7.90 10.85
CA LEU A 356 -53.97 7.63 12.19
C LEU A 356 -52.97 8.72 12.59
N ILE A 357 -53.36 9.50 13.59
CA ILE A 357 -52.58 10.58 14.16
C ILE A 357 -52.02 10.13 15.51
N LYS A 358 -50.73 10.38 15.74
CA LYS A 358 -50.07 10.16 17.04
C LYS A 358 -49.18 11.35 17.35
N LYS A 359 -49.35 11.92 18.55
CA LYS A 359 -48.65 13.16 18.97
C LYS A 359 -48.82 14.29 17.94
N GLY A 360 -50.04 14.47 17.42
CA GLY A 360 -50.35 15.49 16.42
C GLY A 360 -49.71 15.30 15.04
N ARG A 361 -49.13 14.14 14.73
CA ARG A 361 -48.50 13.83 13.44
C ARG A 361 -49.12 12.60 12.78
N ASN A 362 -49.19 12.62 11.45
CA ASN A 362 -49.65 11.47 10.66
C ASN A 362 -48.65 10.32 10.75
N ILE A 363 -49.12 9.07 10.86
CA ILE A 363 -48.23 7.89 10.89
C ILE A 363 -48.11 7.25 9.51
N ILE A 364 -46.94 7.36 8.88
CA ILE A 364 -46.64 6.78 7.58
C ILE A 364 -46.55 5.25 7.66
N ASN A 365 -47.17 4.56 6.71
CA ASN A 365 -47.14 3.11 6.59
C ASN A 365 -45.80 2.61 6.03
N LEU A 366 -44.93 2.15 6.93
CA LEU A 366 -43.58 1.67 6.60
C LEU A 366 -43.54 0.43 5.70
N LEU A 367 -44.60 -0.38 5.62
CA LEU A 367 -44.66 -1.50 4.66
C LEU A 367 -44.74 -0.95 3.23
N LYS A 368 -45.61 0.03 3.01
CA LYS A 368 -45.74 0.74 1.74
C LYS A 368 -44.47 1.53 1.43
N THR A 369 -43.87 2.22 2.42
CA THR A 369 -42.57 2.86 2.30
C THR A 369 -41.50 1.90 1.82
N ARG A 370 -41.40 0.71 2.40
CA ARG A 370 -40.41 -0.29 2.00
C ARG A 370 -40.63 -0.78 0.57
N ARG A 371 -41.89 -1.02 0.16
CA ARG A 371 -42.23 -1.42 -1.21
C ARG A 371 -41.80 -0.33 -2.20
N CYS A 372 -42.15 0.92 -1.93
CA CYS A 372 -41.78 2.08 -2.76
C CYS A 372 -40.26 2.28 -2.81
N LEU A 373 -39.58 2.20 -1.66
CA LEU A 373 -38.11 2.28 -1.57
C LEU A 373 -37.44 1.20 -2.41
N ASN A 374 -37.90 -0.05 -2.36
CA ASN A 374 -37.31 -1.13 -3.17
C ASN A 374 -37.55 -0.91 -4.68
N LYS A 375 -38.74 -0.44 -5.07
CA LYS A 375 -39.04 -0.08 -6.47
C LYS A 375 -38.13 1.05 -6.95
N ALA A 376 -38.00 2.11 -6.15
CA ALA A 376 -37.11 3.23 -6.41
C ALA A 376 -35.64 2.79 -6.53
N LEU A 377 -35.13 2.00 -5.58
CA LEU A 377 -33.75 1.47 -5.61
C LEU A 377 -33.49 0.61 -6.85
N SER A 378 -34.45 -0.19 -7.29
CA SER A 378 -34.34 -1.00 -8.51
C SER A 378 -34.19 -0.11 -9.75
N GLN A 379 -35.05 0.90 -9.89
CA GLN A 379 -34.98 1.81 -11.03
C GLN A 379 -33.71 2.68 -11.00
N LEU A 380 -33.34 3.20 -9.84
CA LEU A 380 -32.11 3.96 -9.63
C LEU A 380 -30.87 3.14 -10.06
N THR A 381 -30.86 1.84 -9.73
CA THR A 381 -29.80 0.90 -10.14
C THR A 381 -29.77 0.76 -11.67
N LYS A 382 -30.92 0.64 -12.34
CA LYS A 382 -31.01 0.57 -13.81
C LYS A 382 -30.46 1.85 -14.47
N TYR A 383 -30.83 3.03 -13.97
CA TYR A 383 -30.31 4.30 -14.50
C TYR A 383 -28.80 4.43 -14.30
N ALA A 384 -28.28 4.00 -13.14
CA ALA A 384 -26.84 3.99 -12.88
C ALA A 384 -26.07 3.00 -13.78
N LEU A 385 -26.65 1.83 -14.10
CA LEU A 385 -26.08 0.87 -15.06
C LEU A 385 -26.06 1.42 -16.49
N LYS A 386 -27.12 2.13 -16.90
CA LYS A 386 -27.12 2.90 -18.17
C LYS A 386 -26.07 4.00 -18.15
N GLY A 387 -25.67 4.47 -16.97
CA GLY A 387 -24.64 5.48 -16.75
C GLY A 387 -25.16 6.90 -16.89
N LYS A 388 -26.43 7.10 -16.57
CA LYS A 388 -27.03 8.42 -16.40
C LYS A 388 -26.34 9.17 -15.26
N THR A 389 -26.38 10.48 -15.36
CA THR A 389 -25.92 11.46 -14.37
C THR A 389 -27.01 11.74 -13.35
N PHE A 390 -26.63 11.96 -12.09
CA PHE A 390 -27.58 12.17 -10.99
C PHE A 390 -27.47 13.60 -10.45
N LEU A 391 -28.60 14.27 -10.26
CA LEU A 391 -28.68 15.59 -9.64
C LEU A 391 -29.40 15.45 -8.29
N PHE A 392 -28.69 15.68 -7.19
CA PHE A 392 -29.27 15.65 -5.85
C PHE A 392 -29.69 17.05 -5.42
N VAL A 393 -30.96 17.23 -5.09
CA VAL A 393 -31.53 18.53 -4.69
C VAL A 393 -32.11 18.40 -3.29
N GLY A 394 -31.77 19.33 -2.41
CA GLY A 394 -32.42 19.47 -1.12
C GLY A 394 -31.79 20.58 -0.30
N THR A 395 -32.51 21.69 -0.17
CA THR A 395 -32.08 22.90 0.53
C THR A 395 -32.52 22.91 2.00
N LYS A 396 -33.46 22.04 2.37
CA LYS A 396 -33.92 21.85 3.75
C LYS A 396 -32.74 21.59 4.69
N LYS A 397 -32.72 22.23 5.87
CA LYS A 397 -31.61 22.18 6.85
C LYS A 397 -31.18 20.75 7.21
N ALA A 398 -32.15 19.84 7.36
CA ALA A 398 -31.88 18.43 7.64
C ALA A 398 -31.23 17.67 6.47
N ALA A 399 -31.52 18.09 5.23
CA ALA A 399 -31.09 17.43 3.99
C ALA A 399 -29.80 18.01 3.41
N ALA A 400 -29.59 19.32 3.48
CA ALA A 400 -28.53 20.07 2.78
C ALA A 400 -27.14 19.41 2.89
N GLY A 401 -26.68 19.15 4.11
CA GLY A 401 -25.36 18.53 4.34
C GLY A 401 -25.29 17.04 3.98
N LEU A 402 -26.42 16.34 3.90
CA LEU A 402 -26.48 14.92 3.50
C LEU A 402 -26.52 14.75 1.98
N VAL A 403 -27.26 15.63 1.30
CA VAL A 403 -27.35 15.71 -0.17
C VAL A 403 -25.99 15.98 -0.78
N SER A 404 -25.28 17.02 -0.30
CA SER A 404 -23.94 17.35 -0.78
C SER A 404 -22.96 16.19 -0.60
N ARG A 405 -23.00 15.56 0.57
CA ARG A 405 -22.19 14.39 0.91
C ARG A 405 -22.50 13.18 0.02
N ALA A 406 -23.78 12.90 -0.24
CA ALA A 406 -24.19 11.77 -1.07
C ALA A 406 -23.74 11.94 -2.54
N ALA A 407 -23.86 13.15 -3.08
CA ALA A 407 -23.38 13.48 -4.41
C ALA A 407 -21.86 13.38 -4.51
N LEU A 408 -21.11 13.93 -3.54
CA LEU A 408 -19.64 13.90 -3.54
C LEU A 408 -19.08 12.47 -3.55
N PHE A 409 -19.74 11.52 -2.87
CA PHE A 409 -19.33 10.12 -2.85
C PHE A 409 -19.75 9.32 -4.10
N THR A 410 -20.50 9.93 -5.01
CA THR A 410 -21.00 9.31 -6.24
C THR A 410 -20.23 9.86 -7.44
N LYS A 411 -19.73 8.99 -8.32
CA LYS A 411 -19.10 9.47 -9.57
C LYS A 411 -20.20 9.96 -10.50
N LYS A 412 -20.01 11.10 -11.18
CA LYS A 412 -21.01 11.71 -12.09
C LYS A 412 -22.33 12.09 -11.39
N ALA A 413 -22.24 12.62 -10.18
CA ALA A 413 -23.36 13.24 -9.50
C ALA A 413 -23.06 14.72 -9.22
N PHE A 414 -24.11 15.52 -9.21
CA PHE A 414 -24.11 16.94 -8.90
C PHE A 414 -25.10 17.20 -7.78
N PHE A 415 -25.00 18.35 -7.12
CA PHE A 415 -25.95 18.69 -6.07
C PHE A 415 -26.29 20.17 -5.99
N VAL A 416 -27.45 20.44 -5.42
CA VAL A 416 -27.90 21.76 -4.97
C VAL A 416 -28.42 21.60 -3.55
N ASN A 417 -27.77 22.25 -2.59
CA ASN A 417 -28.05 22.08 -1.16
C ASN A 417 -28.38 23.37 -0.41
N THR A 418 -28.33 24.52 -1.07
CA THR A 418 -28.48 25.83 -0.43
C THR A 418 -29.74 26.56 -0.90
N ARG A 419 -29.84 26.86 -2.19
CA ARG A 419 -31.05 27.42 -2.82
C ARG A 419 -31.10 27.01 -4.29
N TRP A 420 -32.29 26.64 -4.76
CA TRP A 420 -32.55 26.51 -6.19
C TRP A 420 -32.77 27.90 -6.80
N LEU A 421 -31.92 28.30 -7.76
CA LEU A 421 -32.15 29.51 -8.55
C LEU A 421 -33.08 29.16 -9.72
N GLY A 422 -34.13 29.95 -9.92
CA GLY A 422 -35.01 29.77 -11.08
C GLY A 422 -34.20 29.87 -12.37
N GLY A 423 -34.46 28.98 -13.33
CA GLY A 423 -33.70 28.90 -14.57
C GLY A 423 -32.43 28.05 -14.47
N MET A 424 -32.20 27.34 -13.36
CA MET A 424 -30.99 26.54 -13.13
C MET A 424 -30.75 25.49 -14.23
N LEU A 425 -31.82 24.89 -14.76
CA LEU A 425 -31.73 23.91 -15.84
C LEU A 425 -32.31 24.43 -17.15
N THR A 426 -33.34 25.27 -17.08
CA THR A 426 -34.03 25.81 -18.26
C THR A 426 -33.28 26.96 -18.93
N ASN A 427 -32.56 27.80 -18.18
CA ASN A 427 -31.68 28.86 -18.69
C ASN A 427 -30.20 28.49 -18.51
N TRP A 428 -29.81 27.33 -19.04
CA TRP A 428 -28.47 26.77 -18.81
C TRP A 428 -27.33 27.66 -19.32
N LYS A 429 -27.53 28.40 -20.42
CA LYS A 429 -26.51 29.30 -20.99
C LYS A 429 -26.08 30.37 -19.99
N THR A 430 -27.04 31.01 -19.32
CA THR A 430 -26.77 32.06 -18.32
C THR A 430 -26.13 31.49 -17.04
N ILE A 431 -26.60 30.31 -16.62
CA ILE A 431 -26.02 29.58 -15.48
C ILE A 431 -24.57 29.17 -15.78
N LEU A 432 -24.29 28.73 -17.01
CA LEU A 432 -22.94 28.37 -17.45
C LEU A 432 -22.00 29.58 -17.41
N LYS A 433 -22.43 30.77 -17.86
CA LYS A 433 -21.67 32.04 -17.71
C LYS A 433 -21.41 32.40 -16.23
N SER A 434 -22.31 32.04 -15.32
CA SER A 434 -22.12 32.27 -13.89
C SER A 434 -21.17 31.25 -13.26
N ILE A 435 -21.23 29.99 -13.70
CA ILE A 435 -20.31 28.93 -13.28
C ILE A 435 -18.89 29.20 -13.77
N SER A 436 -18.71 29.68 -15.01
CA SER A 436 -17.37 29.96 -15.56
C SER A 436 -16.60 30.96 -14.70
N LYS A 437 -17.27 31.96 -14.13
CA LYS A 437 -16.69 32.96 -13.21
C LYS A 437 -16.13 32.36 -11.93
N ILE A 438 -16.78 31.33 -11.35
CA ILE A 438 -16.37 30.73 -10.06
C ILE A 438 -15.52 29.46 -10.23
N ARG A 439 -15.56 28.82 -11.41
CA ARG A 439 -14.83 27.59 -11.73
C ARG A 439 -13.31 27.62 -11.43
N PRO A 440 -12.54 28.67 -11.75
CA PRO A 440 -11.10 28.68 -11.44
C PRO A 440 -10.85 28.60 -9.93
N ILE A 441 -11.60 29.35 -9.13
CA ILE A 441 -11.52 29.35 -7.66
C ILE A 441 -11.88 27.98 -7.09
N LEU A 442 -12.93 27.33 -7.62
CA LEU A 442 -13.32 25.98 -7.19
C LEU A 442 -12.26 24.92 -7.53
N LYS A 443 -11.56 25.06 -8.67
CA LYS A 443 -10.47 24.15 -9.05
C LYS A 443 -9.28 24.28 -8.10
N GLU A 444 -8.87 25.51 -7.76
CA GLU A 444 -7.80 25.76 -6.80
C GLU A 444 -8.15 25.20 -5.41
N LYS A 445 -9.36 25.48 -4.92
CA LYS A 445 -9.87 24.86 -3.67
C LYS A 445 -9.82 23.34 -3.73
N GLN A 446 -10.20 22.75 -4.87
CA GLN A 446 -10.18 21.30 -5.04
C GLN A 446 -8.75 20.72 -5.00
N ILE A 447 -7.77 21.42 -5.59
CA ILE A 447 -6.35 21.03 -5.53
C ILE A 447 -5.87 21.07 -4.09
N ILE A 448 -6.09 22.17 -3.38
CA ILE A 448 -5.64 22.30 -1.98
C ILE A 448 -6.33 21.24 -1.09
N ILE A 449 -7.64 20.99 -1.26
CA ILE A 449 -8.35 19.93 -0.52
C ILE A 449 -7.73 18.57 -0.83
N LYS A 450 -7.41 18.29 -2.10
CA LYS A 450 -6.79 17.02 -2.51
C LYS A 450 -5.44 16.85 -1.83
N ASP A 451 -4.59 17.86 -1.86
CA ASP A 451 -3.25 17.83 -1.25
C ASP A 451 -3.32 17.64 0.26
N ILE A 452 -4.26 18.30 0.93
CA ILE A 452 -4.52 18.11 2.36
C ILE A 452 -4.99 16.68 2.66
N LEU A 453 -5.93 16.14 1.87
CA LEU A 453 -6.41 14.77 2.03
C LEU A 453 -5.30 13.74 1.79
N GLU A 454 -4.41 14.00 0.83
CA GLU A 454 -3.27 13.16 0.51
C GLU A 454 -2.23 13.18 1.64
N LYS A 455 -1.86 14.36 2.15
CA LYS A 455 -1.02 14.51 3.35
C LYS A 455 -1.64 13.80 4.55
N ARG A 456 -2.94 13.98 4.78
CA ARG A 456 -3.66 13.29 5.86
C ARG A 456 -3.60 11.76 5.71
N HIS A 457 -3.73 11.27 4.48
CA HIS A 457 -3.64 9.84 4.18
C HIS A 457 -2.24 9.29 4.42
N THR A 458 -1.19 9.96 3.93
CA THR A 458 0.21 9.51 4.11
C THR A 458 0.63 9.51 5.58
N ILE A 459 0.18 10.47 6.38
CA ILE A 459 0.44 10.47 7.83
C ILE A 459 -0.27 9.28 8.49
N LYS A 460 -1.56 9.04 8.16
CA LYS A 460 -2.32 7.90 8.70
C LYS A 460 -1.64 6.57 8.34
N THR A 461 -1.19 6.39 7.10
CA THR A 461 -0.52 5.14 6.67
C THR A 461 0.81 4.97 7.39
N ARG A 462 1.61 6.02 7.54
CA ARG A 462 2.87 5.99 8.31
C ARG A 462 2.65 5.59 9.77
N LEU A 463 1.62 6.13 10.43
CA LEU A 463 1.28 5.76 11.81
C LEU A 463 0.93 4.27 11.93
N ILE A 464 0.10 3.76 11.01
CA ILE A 464 -0.27 2.34 10.97
C ILE A 464 0.95 1.46 10.71
N GLN A 465 1.80 1.82 9.74
CA GLN A 465 3.04 1.09 9.44
C GLN A 465 3.99 1.07 10.63
N LYS A 466 4.15 2.21 11.33
CA LYS A 466 4.99 2.31 12.54
C LYS A 466 4.46 1.41 13.66
N ALA A 467 3.14 1.39 13.89
CA ALA A 467 2.52 0.51 14.87
C ALA A 467 2.71 -0.99 14.53
N LEU A 468 2.55 -1.37 13.26
CA LEU A 468 2.80 -2.74 12.79
C LEU A 468 4.29 -3.13 12.94
N LEU A 469 5.20 -2.21 12.63
CA LEU A 469 6.64 -2.42 12.80
C LEU A 469 6.99 -2.63 14.28
N LEU A 470 6.46 -1.80 15.19
CA LEU A 470 6.67 -1.95 16.63
C LEU A 470 6.15 -3.30 17.13
N ARG A 471 4.98 -3.73 16.66
CA ARG A 471 4.42 -5.06 16.96
C ARG A 471 5.33 -6.20 16.47
N LYS A 472 5.91 -6.10 15.27
CA LYS A 472 6.85 -7.10 14.75
C LYS A 472 8.14 -7.14 15.56
N LYS A 473 8.69 -5.96 15.89
CA LYS A 473 9.92 -5.82 16.68
C LYS A 473 9.74 -6.35 18.11
N SER A 474 8.65 -6.02 18.80
CA SER A 474 8.40 -6.51 20.16
C SER A 474 8.28 -8.04 20.21
N LYS A 475 7.59 -8.64 19.22
CA LYS A 475 7.51 -10.11 19.09
C LYS A 475 8.89 -10.73 18.90
N LEU A 476 9.71 -10.16 18.02
CA LEU A 476 11.06 -10.66 17.76
C LEU A 476 11.96 -10.56 18.99
N MET A 477 11.89 -9.44 19.72
CA MET A 477 12.64 -9.22 20.96
C MET A 477 12.31 -10.26 22.02
N LEU A 478 11.03 -10.59 22.21
CA LEU A 478 10.61 -11.64 23.13
C LEU A 478 11.06 -13.03 22.69
N LYS A 479 11.02 -13.34 21.39
CA LYS A 479 11.55 -14.62 20.87
C LYS A 479 13.04 -14.74 21.16
N LYS A 480 13.83 -13.72 20.82
CA LYS A 480 15.28 -13.69 21.06
C LYS A 480 15.63 -13.73 22.55
N GLY A 481 14.86 -13.03 23.37
CA GLY A 481 15.07 -13.04 24.82
C GLY A 481 14.79 -14.39 25.46
N LYS A 482 13.72 -15.08 25.03
CA LYS A 482 13.44 -16.46 25.46
C LYS A 482 14.56 -17.43 25.07
N GLN A 483 15.02 -17.34 23.82
CA GLN A 483 16.16 -18.15 23.34
C GLN A 483 17.43 -17.88 24.14
N LEU A 484 17.73 -16.60 24.43
CA LEU A 484 18.89 -16.21 25.23
C LEU A 484 18.80 -16.77 26.66
N VAL A 485 17.64 -16.66 27.32
CA VAL A 485 17.41 -17.24 28.65
C VAL A 485 17.55 -18.76 28.61
N GLN A 486 17.07 -19.41 27.55
CA GLN A 486 17.21 -20.86 27.39
C GLN A 486 18.68 -21.26 27.22
N MET A 487 19.46 -20.55 26.39
CA MET A 487 20.89 -20.78 26.25
C MET A 487 21.63 -20.61 27.59
N LEU A 488 21.31 -19.55 28.34
CA LEU A 488 21.92 -19.28 29.65
C LEU A 488 21.52 -20.29 30.73
N LYS A 489 20.38 -20.96 30.58
CA LYS A 489 19.97 -22.07 31.47
C LYS A 489 20.67 -23.38 31.11
N MET A 490 21.08 -23.57 29.86
CA MET A 490 21.79 -24.77 29.39
C MET A 490 23.30 -24.70 29.64
N SER A 491 23.90 -23.50 29.60
CA SER A 491 25.26 -23.28 30.07
C SER A 491 25.23 -23.17 31.59
N SER A 492 25.82 -24.12 32.32
CA SER A 492 25.79 -24.18 33.79
C SER A 492 26.46 -23.00 34.50
N ASN A 493 27.14 -22.08 33.80
CA ASN A 493 27.91 -21.00 34.41
C ASN A 493 27.71 -19.64 33.73
N MET A 494 27.16 -18.66 34.46
CA MET A 494 27.06 -17.26 34.02
C MET A 494 28.45 -16.60 33.92
N SER A 495 29.47 -17.14 34.60
CA SER A 495 30.87 -16.70 34.57
C SER A 495 31.49 -16.78 33.16
N GLU A 496 31.16 -17.82 32.39
CA GLU A 496 31.70 -18.06 31.04
C GLU A 496 31.32 -16.92 30.06
N PHE A 497 30.15 -16.29 30.26
CA PHE A 497 29.72 -15.14 29.47
C PHE A 497 30.53 -13.87 29.80
N PHE A 498 30.93 -13.69 31.06
CA PHE A 498 31.76 -12.56 31.50
C PHE A 498 33.22 -12.73 31.06
N GLU A 499 33.77 -13.93 31.21
CA GLU A 499 35.13 -14.27 30.76
C GLU A 499 35.30 -14.04 29.25
N LYS A 500 34.34 -14.48 28.44
CA LYS A 500 34.33 -14.25 26.98
C LYS A 500 34.28 -12.76 26.62
N THR A 501 33.62 -11.92 27.42
CA THR A 501 33.62 -10.47 27.19
C THR A 501 34.95 -9.82 27.52
N ASN A 502 35.60 -10.26 28.60
CA ASN A 502 36.89 -9.76 29.02
C ASN A 502 37.96 -10.15 27.99
N LEU A 503 37.96 -11.39 27.51
CA LEU A 503 38.85 -11.87 26.43
C LEU A 503 38.68 -11.08 25.12
N LEU A 504 37.44 -10.73 24.74
CA LEU A 504 37.21 -9.92 23.54
C LEU A 504 37.67 -8.46 23.72
N ASN A 505 37.61 -7.93 24.94
CA ASN A 505 38.10 -6.59 25.25
C ASN A 505 39.63 -6.53 25.28
N THR A 506 40.31 -7.54 25.81
CA THR A 506 41.79 -7.63 25.77
C THR A 506 42.28 -7.73 24.33
N LYS A 507 41.71 -8.62 23.52
CA LYS A 507 42.00 -8.70 22.07
C LYS A 507 41.72 -7.39 21.34
N ARG A 508 40.68 -6.65 21.71
CA ARG A 508 40.43 -5.31 21.15
C ARG A 508 41.57 -4.33 21.44
N LYS A 509 42.04 -4.29 22.69
CA LYS A 509 43.16 -3.42 23.09
C LYS A 509 44.41 -3.79 22.27
N GLU A 510 44.73 -5.07 22.18
CA GLU A 510 45.87 -5.62 21.41
C GLU A 510 45.83 -5.21 19.92
N PHE A 511 44.68 -5.31 19.26
CA PHE A 511 44.58 -4.91 17.84
C PHE A 511 44.59 -3.38 17.63
N VAL A 512 44.15 -2.61 18.63
CA VAL A 512 44.23 -1.14 18.57
C VAL A 512 45.68 -0.69 18.71
N THR A 513 46.45 -1.24 19.65
CA THR A 513 47.88 -0.90 19.81
C THR A 513 48.68 -1.28 18.56
N LYS A 514 48.48 -2.48 18.01
CA LYS A 514 49.08 -2.89 16.71
C LYS A 514 48.72 -1.93 15.57
N GLY A 515 47.49 -1.43 15.54
CA GLY A 515 47.04 -0.46 14.54
C GLY A 515 47.71 0.91 14.67
N ILE A 516 47.92 1.39 15.90
CA ILE A 516 48.61 2.66 16.17
C ILE A 516 50.06 2.59 15.69
N LEU A 517 50.78 1.51 16.04
CA LEU A 517 52.18 1.31 15.62
C LEU A 517 52.35 1.30 14.09
N LEU A 518 51.42 0.67 13.36
CA LEU A 518 51.44 0.67 11.89
C LEU A 518 51.21 2.06 11.28
N LEU A 519 50.36 2.88 11.92
CA LEU A 519 50.10 4.26 11.47
C LEU A 519 51.29 5.18 11.73
N GLU A 520 52.01 4.99 12.85
CA GLU A 520 53.25 5.70 13.14
C GLU A 520 54.33 5.36 12.11
N LYS A 521 54.54 4.07 11.82
CA LYS A 521 55.45 3.63 10.75
C LYS A 521 55.07 4.24 9.39
N GLN A 522 53.78 4.34 9.09
CA GLN A 522 53.29 4.98 7.87
C GLN A 522 53.63 6.48 7.81
N ARG A 523 53.49 7.21 8.93
CA ARG A 523 53.87 8.63 9.02
C ARG A 523 55.37 8.83 8.80
N GLN A 524 56.20 8.01 9.43
CA GLN A 524 57.66 8.05 9.25
C GLN A 524 58.06 7.83 7.79
N LEU A 525 57.49 6.82 7.11
CA LEU A 525 57.74 6.56 5.69
C LEU A 525 57.26 7.72 4.80
N SER A 526 56.15 8.38 5.17
CA SER A 526 55.65 9.53 4.42
C SER A 526 56.55 10.75 4.56
N GLY A 527 57.18 10.96 5.73
CA GLY A 527 58.21 11.98 5.92
C GLY A 527 59.40 11.74 5.01
N LYS A 528 59.97 10.52 5.06
CA LYS A 528 61.10 10.10 4.20
C LYS A 528 60.79 10.23 2.70
N GLN A 529 59.55 9.95 2.28
CA GLN A 529 59.14 10.11 0.90
C GLN A 529 59.15 11.58 0.45
N LYS A 530 58.73 12.52 1.31
CA LYS A 530 58.76 13.96 1.01
C LYS A 530 60.20 14.48 0.89
N GLU A 531 61.07 14.05 1.80
CA GLU A 531 62.50 14.38 1.77
C GLU A 531 63.14 13.90 0.45
N LEU A 532 62.89 12.64 0.06
CA LEU A 532 63.39 12.09 -1.20
C LEU A 532 62.83 12.82 -2.44
N LEU A 533 61.57 13.27 -2.39
CA LEU A 533 60.98 14.04 -3.47
C LEU A 533 61.69 15.39 -3.65
N LEU A 534 61.94 16.10 -2.55
CA LEU A 534 62.67 17.36 -2.57
C LEU A 534 64.09 17.18 -3.11
N GLN A 535 64.81 16.16 -2.63
CA GLN A 535 66.15 15.81 -3.13
C GLN A 535 66.15 15.42 -4.61
N SER A 536 65.10 14.74 -5.08
CA SER A 536 64.95 14.41 -6.51
C SER A 536 64.71 15.66 -7.37
N GLN A 537 63.92 16.62 -6.89
CA GLN A 537 63.68 17.89 -7.59
C GLN A 537 64.96 18.72 -7.70
N THR A 538 65.75 18.83 -6.63
CA THR A 538 67.03 19.56 -6.66
C THR A 538 68.02 18.91 -7.61
N LEU A 539 68.11 17.57 -7.65
CA LEU A 539 68.92 16.87 -8.64
C LEU A 539 68.44 17.09 -10.08
N LYS A 540 67.12 17.14 -10.32
CA LYS A 540 66.58 17.41 -11.66
C LYS A 540 66.94 18.81 -12.14
N MET A 541 66.86 19.81 -11.26
CA MET A 541 67.29 21.18 -11.56
C MET A 541 68.79 21.23 -11.89
N LYS A 542 69.64 20.59 -11.07
CA LYS A 542 71.07 20.47 -11.35
C LYS A 542 71.36 19.77 -12.68
N TYR A 543 70.62 18.70 -12.99
CA TYR A 543 70.74 18.00 -14.27
C TYR A 543 70.41 18.93 -15.44
N THR A 544 69.29 19.66 -15.39
CA THR A 544 68.91 20.60 -16.46
C THR A 544 69.97 21.70 -16.67
N GLN A 545 70.51 22.25 -15.58
CA GLN A 545 71.58 23.23 -15.63
C GLN A 545 72.85 22.66 -16.29
N LEU A 546 73.28 21.47 -15.86
CA LEU A 546 74.44 20.79 -16.44
C LEU A 546 74.24 20.45 -17.92
N THR A 547 73.04 20.03 -18.33
CA THR A 547 72.74 19.75 -19.75
C THR A 547 72.75 21.01 -20.60
N ASN A 548 72.30 22.15 -20.08
CA ASN A 548 72.36 23.42 -20.79
C ASN A 548 73.81 23.88 -20.95
N ASN A 549 74.60 23.78 -19.88
CA ASN A 549 76.05 24.08 -19.92
C ASN A 549 76.77 23.16 -20.91
N TYR A 550 76.47 21.86 -20.90
CA TYR A 550 77.01 20.90 -21.86
C TYR A 550 76.72 21.31 -23.31
N ARG A 551 75.46 21.68 -23.62
CA ARG A 551 75.05 22.13 -24.96
C ARG A 551 75.78 23.42 -25.38
N GLN A 552 75.91 24.38 -24.47
CA GLN A 552 76.61 25.64 -24.74
C GLN A 552 78.09 25.39 -25.05
N VAL A 553 78.77 24.59 -24.23
CA VAL A 553 80.18 24.22 -24.41
C VAL A 553 80.37 23.46 -25.72
N LEU A 554 79.48 22.53 -26.03
CA LEU A 554 79.51 21.77 -27.28
C LEU A 554 79.35 22.70 -28.50
N ASN A 555 78.41 23.66 -28.45
CA ASN A 555 78.22 24.64 -29.52
C ASN A 555 79.46 25.53 -29.70
N ASN A 556 80.03 26.04 -28.61
CA ASN A 556 81.27 26.82 -28.65
C ASN A 556 82.43 26.01 -29.24
N LEU A 557 82.53 24.73 -28.91
CA LEU A 557 83.54 23.82 -29.47
C LEU A 557 83.33 23.63 -30.98
N MET A 558 82.08 23.46 -31.44
CA MET A 558 81.75 23.37 -32.87
C MET A 558 82.14 24.66 -33.62
N ILE A 559 81.77 25.83 -33.09
CA ILE A 559 82.11 27.14 -33.68
C ILE A 559 83.62 27.33 -33.73
N SER A 560 84.33 27.08 -32.63
CA SER A 560 85.79 27.22 -32.57
C SER A 560 86.52 26.24 -33.48
N ARG A 561 86.02 25.00 -33.62
CA ARG A 561 86.54 24.04 -34.60
C ARG A 561 86.36 24.51 -36.04
N LYS A 562 85.21 25.09 -36.38
CA LYS A 562 84.96 25.64 -37.71
C LYS A 562 85.94 26.78 -38.01
N LYS A 563 86.06 27.75 -37.09
CA LYS A 563 87.04 28.85 -37.19
C LYS A 563 88.48 28.34 -37.33
N LEU A 564 88.86 27.31 -36.57
CA LEU A 564 90.20 26.71 -36.67
C LEU A 564 90.44 26.10 -38.06
N ARG A 565 89.46 25.42 -38.66
CA ARG A 565 89.58 24.88 -40.03
C ARG A 565 89.76 25.99 -41.05
N GLU A 566 88.96 27.05 -40.94
CA GLU A 566 89.03 28.22 -41.84
C GLU A 566 90.41 28.90 -41.77
N LEU A 567 90.94 29.13 -40.56
CA LEU A 567 92.27 29.72 -40.38
C LEU A 567 93.40 28.80 -40.86
N LYS A 568 93.27 27.49 -40.68
CA LYS A 568 94.22 26.52 -41.24
C LYS A 568 94.20 26.52 -42.77
N GLY A 569 93.03 26.62 -43.39
CA GLY A 569 92.89 26.78 -44.84
C GLY A 569 93.60 28.03 -45.34
N LEU A 570 93.40 29.18 -44.68
CA LEU A 570 94.12 30.41 -45.00
C LEU A 570 95.65 30.28 -44.81
N LEU A 571 96.10 29.53 -43.80
CA LEU A 571 97.53 29.25 -43.60
C LEU A 571 98.11 28.40 -44.75
N ILE A 572 97.37 27.41 -45.27
CA ILE A 572 97.79 26.59 -46.42
C ILE A 572 97.94 27.46 -47.67
N VAL A 573 96.91 28.26 -47.98
CA VAL A 573 96.94 29.22 -49.10
C VAL A 573 98.12 30.18 -48.97
N SER A 574 98.44 30.64 -47.75
CA SER A 574 99.61 31.50 -47.53
C SER A 574 100.95 30.82 -47.83
N LYS A 575 101.07 29.51 -47.55
CA LYS A 575 102.27 28.74 -47.85
C LYS A 575 102.43 28.52 -49.35
N GLU A 576 101.34 28.16 -50.04
CA GLU A 576 101.34 28.01 -51.50
C GLU A 576 101.68 29.33 -52.20
N LEU A 577 101.14 30.46 -51.74
CA LEU A 577 101.51 31.79 -52.23
C LEU A 577 102.98 32.14 -51.96
N GLN A 578 103.55 31.71 -50.83
CA GLN A 578 104.99 31.88 -50.54
C GLN A 578 105.85 31.05 -51.50
N LEU A 579 105.51 29.77 -51.70
CA LEU A 579 106.19 28.89 -52.66
C LEU A 579 106.09 29.45 -54.08
N PHE A 580 104.91 29.89 -54.50
CA PHE A 580 104.70 30.51 -55.80
C PHE A 580 105.57 31.76 -56.00
N LYS A 581 105.68 32.64 -54.98
CA LYS A 581 106.57 33.81 -55.04
C LYS A 581 108.06 33.42 -55.07
N GLN A 582 108.45 32.34 -54.38
CA GLN A 582 109.83 31.85 -54.41
C GLN A 582 110.18 31.25 -55.77
N GLN A 583 109.27 30.47 -56.35
CA GLN A 583 109.42 29.87 -57.67
C GLN A 583 109.44 30.93 -58.77
N ALA A 584 108.59 31.95 -58.69
CA ALA A 584 108.63 33.10 -59.59
C ALA A 584 109.97 33.88 -59.53
N LYS A 585 110.61 33.94 -58.35
CA LYS A 585 111.96 34.53 -58.20
C LYS A 585 113.06 33.63 -58.79
N GLN A 586 112.96 32.31 -58.61
CA GLN A 586 113.92 31.34 -59.17
C GLN A 586 113.85 31.28 -60.70
N ASP A 587 112.66 31.44 -61.28
CA ASP A 587 112.43 31.53 -62.73
C ASP A 587 112.92 32.86 -63.36
N ASN A 588 113.54 33.77 -62.60
CA ASN A 588 113.95 35.10 -63.05
C ASN A 588 112.81 35.93 -63.69
N LYS A 589 111.57 35.78 -63.18
CA LYS A 589 110.40 36.54 -63.62
C LYS A 589 110.22 37.81 -62.76
N ASN A 590 110.11 38.97 -63.40
CA ASN A 590 109.84 40.25 -62.73
C ASN A 590 108.39 40.30 -62.23
N LEU A 591 108.22 40.57 -60.93
CA LEU A 591 106.94 40.53 -60.24
C LEU A 591 106.36 41.95 -60.12
N TYR A 592 105.27 42.23 -60.84
CA TYR A 592 104.63 43.54 -60.86
C TYR A 592 103.31 43.56 -60.07
N MET A 593 103.02 44.71 -59.48
CA MET A 593 101.92 44.88 -58.53
C MET A 593 100.85 45.79 -59.10
N VAL A 594 99.59 45.35 -59.12
CA VAL A 594 98.46 46.18 -59.55
C VAL A 594 97.45 46.31 -58.42
N SER A 595 97.00 47.54 -58.18
CA SER A 595 96.08 47.91 -57.09
C SER A 595 94.62 47.55 -57.38
N SER A 596 94.21 47.55 -58.65
CA SER A 596 92.87 47.13 -59.08
C SER A 596 92.85 46.65 -60.55
N ILE A 597 92.12 45.58 -60.84
CA ILE A 597 91.85 45.13 -62.21
C ILE A 597 90.77 46.06 -62.77
N GLY A 598 91.18 47.24 -63.24
CA GLY A 598 90.30 48.21 -63.91
C GLY A 598 90.09 47.87 -65.39
N PRO A 599 89.20 48.60 -66.10
CA PRO A 599 88.82 48.31 -67.50
C PRO A 599 90.01 48.34 -68.48
N LYS A 600 91.14 48.97 -68.14
CA LYS A 600 92.38 48.95 -68.93
C LYS A 600 93.14 47.62 -68.92
N VAL A 601 92.83 46.68 -68.01
CA VAL A 601 93.40 45.31 -67.99
C VAL A 601 92.52 44.32 -68.77
N ALA A 602 91.24 44.64 -69.00
CA ALA A 602 90.34 43.81 -69.81
C ALA A 602 90.72 43.81 -71.31
N VAL A 603 91.35 44.88 -71.80
CA VAL A 603 91.87 44.97 -73.18
C VAL A 603 93.03 44.00 -73.41
N LEU A 604 93.78 43.63 -72.37
CA LEU A 604 94.88 42.65 -72.41
C LEU A 604 94.40 41.19 -72.26
N ALA A 605 93.17 40.96 -71.80
CA ALA A 605 92.59 39.63 -71.60
C ALA A 605 92.02 39.02 -72.90
N GLN A 606 91.98 39.78 -74.00
CA GLN A 606 91.57 39.28 -75.33
C GLN A 606 92.69 38.52 -76.07
N ASN A 607 93.93 38.53 -75.54
CA ASN A 607 95.05 37.74 -76.06
C ASN A 607 95.18 36.40 -75.31
N PRO A 608 95.00 35.24 -75.97
CA PRO A 608 94.95 33.92 -75.31
C PRO A 608 96.28 33.46 -74.68
N THR A 609 97.42 34.09 -75.00
CA THR A 609 98.74 33.76 -74.42
C THR A 609 99.06 34.51 -73.12
N LEU A 610 98.38 35.63 -72.83
CA LEU A 610 98.64 36.49 -71.67
C LEU A 610 97.73 36.18 -70.45
N THR A 611 96.67 35.40 -70.63
CA THR A 611 95.71 35.04 -69.56
C THR A 611 96.32 34.15 -68.48
N ASN A 612 97.32 33.32 -68.81
CA ASN A 612 98.02 32.45 -67.85
C ASN A 612 98.96 33.20 -66.88
N LEU A 613 99.18 34.51 -67.07
CA LEU A 613 100.12 35.32 -66.28
C LEU A 613 99.44 36.20 -65.20
N ILE A 614 98.11 36.17 -65.09
CA ILE A 614 97.33 36.97 -64.15
C ILE A 614 96.67 36.07 -63.11
N LEU A 615 97.05 36.24 -61.83
CA LEU A 615 96.35 35.56 -60.72
C LEU A 615 95.08 36.35 -60.36
N ALA A 616 93.91 35.77 -60.65
CA ALA A 616 92.63 36.38 -60.32
C ALA A 616 92.47 36.60 -58.80
N ASN A 617 91.70 37.64 -58.44
CA ASN A 617 91.39 37.92 -57.04
C ASN A 617 90.59 36.73 -56.46
N PRO A 618 90.86 36.29 -55.20
CA PRO A 618 90.07 35.22 -54.61
C PRO A 618 88.57 35.60 -54.55
N PRO A 619 87.67 34.60 -54.54
CA PRO A 619 86.23 34.80 -54.43
C PRO A 619 85.87 35.83 -53.35
N LYS A 620 84.80 36.62 -53.58
CA LYS A 620 84.37 37.75 -52.73
C LYS A 620 84.25 37.36 -51.25
N ASP A 621 83.87 36.13 -50.94
CA ASP A 621 83.78 35.60 -49.58
C ASP A 621 85.13 35.43 -48.88
N ILE A 622 86.15 34.95 -49.60
CA ILE A 622 87.52 34.80 -49.08
C ILE A 622 88.13 36.19 -48.90
N LEU A 623 87.88 37.09 -49.86
CA LEU A 623 88.31 38.49 -49.79
C LEU A 623 87.70 39.21 -48.58
N ASN A 624 86.39 39.09 -48.37
CA ASN A 624 85.70 39.68 -47.21
C ASN A 624 86.21 39.10 -45.88
N LYS A 625 86.56 37.81 -45.84
CA LYS A 625 87.16 37.16 -44.66
C LYS A 625 88.58 37.64 -44.40
N MET A 626 89.39 37.83 -45.45
CA MET A 626 90.71 38.47 -45.34
C MET A 626 90.56 39.90 -44.81
N ILE A 627 89.62 40.68 -45.34
CA ILE A 627 89.32 42.05 -44.87
C ILE A 627 88.84 42.07 -43.42
N ALA A 628 88.01 41.12 -42.99
CA ALA A 628 87.57 41.02 -41.60
C ALA A 628 88.74 40.69 -40.64
N LEU A 629 89.63 39.77 -41.04
CA LEU A 629 90.88 39.49 -40.32
C LEU A 629 91.78 40.72 -40.22
N ILE A 630 91.86 41.52 -41.30
CA ILE A 630 92.60 42.79 -41.38
C ILE A 630 92.00 43.82 -40.40
N LYS A 631 90.67 43.96 -40.35
CA LYS A 631 89.99 44.89 -39.42
C LYS A 631 90.21 44.52 -37.94
N GLU A 632 90.34 43.23 -37.63
CA GLU A 632 90.58 42.78 -36.25
C GLU A 632 92.06 42.92 -35.81
N SER A 633 93.02 42.89 -36.74
CA SER A 633 94.44 43.07 -36.41
C SER A 633 94.78 44.55 -36.26
N ARG A 634 94.58 45.12 -35.07
CA ARG A 634 94.99 46.50 -34.70
C ARG A 634 96.52 46.71 -34.61
N LEU A 635 97.33 46.00 -35.41
CA LEU A 635 98.80 46.03 -35.32
C LEU A 635 99.53 46.31 -36.65
N VAL A 636 98.88 46.92 -37.65
CA VAL A 636 99.59 47.34 -38.89
C VAL A 636 99.11 48.73 -39.35
N ASN A 637 99.17 49.72 -38.46
CA ASN A 637 98.89 51.13 -38.78
C ASN A 637 100.14 52.04 -38.74
N LYS A 638 101.34 51.49 -38.83
CA LYS A 638 102.54 52.27 -39.17
C LYS A 638 103.23 51.61 -40.35
N ASP A 639 103.49 52.43 -41.36
CA ASP A 639 104.26 52.16 -42.58
C ASP A 639 103.58 51.38 -43.71
N ILE A 640 102.55 52.00 -44.29
CA ILE A 640 102.26 51.82 -45.73
C ILE A 640 102.47 53.18 -46.40
N LYS A 641 103.73 53.54 -46.67
CA LYS A 641 104.04 54.57 -47.68
C LYS A 641 103.60 54.04 -49.03
N THR A 642 102.64 54.71 -49.64
CA THR A 642 102.19 54.50 -51.02
C THR A 642 103.28 55.02 -51.97
N ASN A 643 104.22 54.16 -52.36
CA ASN A 643 104.98 54.40 -53.58
C ASN A 643 104.05 54.07 -54.76
N ASN A 644 103.38 55.11 -55.26
CA ASN A 644 102.69 55.09 -56.54
C ASN A 644 103.74 55.02 -57.64
N THR A 645 104.01 53.83 -58.17
CA THR A 645 104.55 53.71 -59.53
C THR A 645 103.39 53.51 -60.48
N ASN A 646 102.94 54.60 -61.10
CA ASN A 646 102.07 54.53 -62.28
C ASN A 646 102.83 53.75 -63.36
N LEU A 647 102.31 52.58 -63.72
CA LEU A 647 102.82 51.78 -64.83
C LEU A 647 102.56 52.51 -66.16
N ASN A 648 103.63 52.85 -66.87
CA ASN A 648 103.55 53.26 -68.27
C ASN A 648 103.54 51.99 -69.13
N LEU A 649 102.36 51.62 -69.64
CA LEU A 649 102.06 50.31 -70.25
C LEU A 649 102.57 50.12 -71.70
N LYS A 650 103.69 50.74 -72.08
CA LYS A 650 104.24 50.66 -73.45
C LYS A 650 105.51 49.80 -73.60
N SER A 651 106.05 49.21 -72.53
CA SER A 651 107.28 48.40 -72.59
C SER A 651 107.14 47.01 -71.94
N LEU A 652 106.10 46.25 -72.29
CA LEU A 652 105.95 44.86 -71.86
C LEU A 652 106.07 43.91 -73.07
N THR A 653 107.30 43.56 -73.41
CA THR A 653 107.59 42.49 -74.38
C THR A 653 108.68 41.57 -73.80
N SER A 654 108.31 40.77 -72.80
CA SER A 654 109.01 39.52 -72.50
C SER A 654 108.13 38.59 -71.69
N THR A 655 108.25 37.30 -71.96
CA THR A 655 107.63 36.13 -71.28
C THR A 655 108.02 36.00 -69.79
N LYS A 656 108.63 37.04 -69.20
CA LYS A 656 109.23 37.06 -67.86
C LYS A 656 108.46 37.92 -66.85
N THR A 657 107.17 38.21 -67.02
CA THR A 657 106.43 39.14 -66.13
C THR A 657 105.18 38.54 -65.49
N LEU A 658 105.11 38.53 -64.15
CA LEU A 658 103.97 38.02 -63.37
C LEU A 658 103.30 39.15 -62.59
N ILE A 659 101.95 39.23 -62.64
CA ILE A 659 101.19 40.31 -62.00
C ILE A 659 100.38 39.77 -60.81
N LEU A 660 100.61 40.34 -59.62
CA LEU A 660 99.87 40.01 -58.40
C LEU A 660 99.06 41.21 -57.89
N THR A 661 97.89 40.96 -57.31
CA THR A 661 97.11 42.01 -56.66
C THR A 661 97.76 42.45 -55.35
N GLN A 662 97.69 43.75 -55.05
CA GLN A 662 98.34 44.35 -53.87
C GLN A 662 97.90 43.74 -52.52
N LEU A 663 96.69 43.16 -52.46
CA LEU A 663 96.16 42.52 -51.26
C LEU A 663 96.74 41.11 -51.06
N VAL A 664 96.86 40.32 -52.14
CA VAL A 664 97.47 38.98 -52.11
C VAL A 664 98.97 39.06 -51.83
N SER A 665 99.67 40.11 -52.28
CA SER A 665 101.09 40.26 -51.96
C SER A 665 101.35 40.58 -50.49
N LYS A 666 100.52 41.41 -49.86
CA LYS A 666 100.60 41.78 -48.45
C LYS A 666 100.11 40.69 -47.49
N PHE A 667 99.46 39.64 -48.00
CA PHE A 667 98.93 38.54 -47.19
C PHE A 667 100.00 37.85 -46.33
N ASN A 668 101.25 37.79 -46.80
CA ASN A 668 102.36 37.18 -46.07
C ASN A 668 102.67 37.88 -44.73
N LEU A 669 102.39 39.18 -44.60
CA LEU A 669 102.60 39.95 -43.35
C LEU A 669 101.69 39.45 -42.21
N PHE A 670 100.58 38.78 -42.53
CA PHE A 670 99.58 38.33 -41.57
C PHE A 670 99.73 36.86 -41.17
N VAL A 671 100.69 36.13 -41.75
CA VAL A 671 100.95 34.73 -41.38
C VAL A 671 101.31 34.55 -39.89
N PRO A 672 102.14 35.41 -39.26
CA PRO A 672 102.41 35.31 -37.82
C PRO A 672 101.15 35.49 -36.97
N THR A 673 100.26 36.41 -37.33
CA THR A 673 99.01 36.66 -36.58
C THR A 673 98.02 35.51 -36.73
N ILE A 674 97.94 34.90 -37.91
CA ILE A 674 97.17 33.67 -38.16
C ILE A 674 97.72 32.52 -37.30
N LYS A 675 99.05 32.33 -37.23
CA LYS A 675 99.68 31.29 -36.39
C LYS A 675 99.37 31.48 -34.91
N VAL A 676 99.44 32.71 -34.40
CA VAL A 676 99.08 33.04 -32.99
C VAL A 676 97.59 32.79 -32.74
N LYS A 677 96.70 33.25 -33.63
CA LYS A 677 95.25 32.98 -33.52
C LYS A 677 94.93 31.48 -33.55
N ILE A 678 95.63 30.70 -34.38
CA ILE A 678 95.51 29.23 -34.41
C ILE A 678 95.95 28.62 -33.07
N LYS A 679 97.10 29.02 -32.54
CA LYS A 679 97.61 28.52 -31.24
C LYS A 679 96.63 28.84 -30.11
N ASN A 680 96.12 30.07 -30.06
CA ASN A 680 95.13 30.51 -29.07
C ASN A 680 93.79 29.77 -29.20
N LEU A 681 93.35 29.47 -30.43
CA LEU A 681 92.15 28.64 -30.64
C LEU A 681 92.38 27.18 -30.28
N GLN A 682 93.57 26.64 -30.50
CA GLN A 682 93.92 25.27 -30.09
C GLN A 682 93.93 25.13 -28.57
N THR A 683 94.54 26.07 -27.85
CA THR A 683 94.50 26.09 -26.37
C THR A 683 93.08 26.26 -25.87
N TYR A 684 92.29 27.15 -26.46
CA TYR A 684 90.86 27.31 -26.13
C TYR A 684 90.05 26.03 -26.39
N ILE A 685 90.27 25.32 -27.50
CA ILE A 685 89.58 24.05 -27.77
C ILE A 685 89.98 22.98 -26.74
N LEU A 686 91.25 22.94 -26.32
CA LEU A 686 91.70 22.02 -25.28
C LEU A 686 91.04 22.33 -23.94
N THR A 687 90.94 23.60 -23.53
CA THR A 687 90.24 23.97 -22.29
C THR A 687 88.74 23.68 -22.35
N GLN A 688 88.09 23.89 -23.48
CA GLN A 688 86.68 23.52 -23.66
C GLN A 688 86.47 21.98 -23.61
N LYS A 689 87.40 21.19 -24.14
CA LYS A 689 87.35 19.71 -24.05
C LYS A 689 87.50 19.20 -22.61
N THR A 690 88.44 19.76 -21.84
CA THR A 690 88.61 19.35 -20.44
C THR A 690 87.38 19.72 -19.60
N LEU A 691 86.81 20.89 -19.85
CA LEU A 691 85.56 21.32 -19.23
C LEU A 691 84.39 20.39 -19.60
N LEU A 692 84.29 19.95 -20.86
CA LEU A 692 83.27 19.00 -21.31
C LEU A 692 83.38 17.65 -20.58
N ASN A 693 84.59 17.12 -20.42
CA ASN A 693 84.83 15.86 -19.70
C ASN A 693 84.44 15.99 -18.21
N LYS A 694 84.75 17.13 -17.57
CA LYS A 694 84.32 17.42 -16.20
C LYS A 694 82.79 17.43 -16.08
N ILE A 695 82.08 18.09 -17.01
CA ILE A 695 80.60 18.10 -17.03
C ILE A 695 80.04 16.68 -17.22
N LEU A 696 80.65 15.87 -18.08
CA LEU A 696 80.21 14.50 -18.34
C LEU A 696 80.36 13.59 -17.09
N GLY A 697 81.45 13.74 -16.33
CA GLY A 697 81.62 13.08 -15.03
C GLY A 697 80.54 13.49 -14.01
N LEU A 698 80.23 14.79 -13.93
CA LEU A 698 79.16 15.29 -13.05
C LEU A 698 77.78 14.77 -13.46
N LEU A 699 77.49 14.68 -14.76
CA LEU A 699 76.24 14.11 -15.27
C LEU A 699 76.11 12.62 -14.92
N ASN A 700 77.18 11.83 -15.00
CA ASN A 700 77.20 10.43 -14.57
C ASN A 700 76.94 10.29 -13.06
N ASN A 701 77.53 11.15 -12.24
CA ASN A 701 77.27 11.16 -10.79
C ASN A 701 75.80 11.47 -10.48
N VAL A 702 75.20 12.42 -11.18
CA VAL A 702 73.76 12.73 -11.04
C VAL A 702 72.89 11.55 -11.49
N LYS A 703 73.24 10.89 -12.60
CA LYS A 703 72.55 9.69 -13.09
C LYS A 703 72.56 8.55 -12.06
N ASN A 704 73.70 8.28 -11.43
CA ASN A 704 73.81 7.25 -10.39
C ASN A 704 72.95 7.57 -9.16
N LYS A 705 72.96 8.83 -8.70
CA LYS A 705 72.10 9.28 -7.59
C LYS A 705 70.61 9.15 -7.92
N ILE A 706 70.19 9.48 -9.14
CA ILE A 706 68.81 9.30 -9.60
C ILE A 706 68.40 7.82 -9.57
N ASN A 707 69.27 6.91 -10.01
CA ASN A 707 69.01 5.46 -9.97
C ASN A 707 68.83 4.95 -8.53
N LEU A 708 69.69 5.37 -7.60
CA LEU A 708 69.55 5.01 -6.18
C LEU A 708 68.22 5.49 -5.59
N TYR A 709 67.81 6.73 -5.89
CA TYR A 709 66.51 7.24 -5.44
C TYR A 709 65.32 6.50 -6.05
N LEU A 710 65.44 5.99 -7.27
CA LEU A 710 64.41 5.17 -7.90
C LEU A 710 64.25 3.82 -7.18
N ILE A 711 65.36 3.20 -6.77
CA ILE A 711 65.36 1.97 -5.95
C ILE A 711 64.70 2.24 -4.58
N PHE A 712 65.09 3.31 -3.88
CA PHE A 712 64.50 3.66 -2.59
C PHE A 712 63.01 3.98 -2.68
N LYS A 713 62.59 4.69 -3.73
CA LYS A 713 61.17 4.96 -4.01
C LYS A 713 60.38 3.66 -4.15
N ASN A 714 60.92 2.66 -4.85
CA ASN A 714 60.27 1.37 -5.03
C ASN A 714 60.18 0.58 -3.71
N LYS A 715 61.23 0.62 -2.86
CA LYS A 715 61.23 0.00 -1.52
C LYS A 715 60.21 0.64 -0.57
N ILE A 716 60.11 1.98 -0.58
CA ILE A 716 59.09 2.70 0.19
C ILE A 716 57.68 2.35 -0.30
N LYS A 717 57.48 2.26 -1.62
CA LYS A 717 56.20 1.87 -2.24
C LYS A 717 55.78 0.45 -1.80
N SER A 718 56.70 -0.51 -1.75
CA SER A 718 56.39 -1.87 -1.32
C SER A 718 56.06 -1.95 0.18
N GLU A 719 56.79 -1.23 1.04
CA GLU A 719 56.48 -1.15 2.48
C GLU A 719 55.12 -0.49 2.75
N PHE A 720 54.77 0.58 2.03
CA PHE A 720 53.43 1.17 2.12
C PHE A 720 52.33 0.18 1.72
N GLN A 721 52.58 -0.64 0.69
CA GLN A 721 51.62 -1.65 0.26
C GLN A 721 51.41 -2.74 1.32
N LYS A 722 52.49 -3.20 1.98
CA LYS A 722 52.40 -4.15 3.12
C LYS A 722 51.61 -3.54 4.29
N ILE A 723 51.92 -2.30 4.68
CA ILE A 723 51.21 -1.60 5.76
C ILE A 723 49.72 -1.45 5.43
N LYS A 724 49.40 -1.10 4.18
CA LYS A 724 48.01 -0.98 3.70
C LYS A 724 47.26 -2.31 3.80
N GLN A 725 47.86 -3.42 3.37
CA GLN A 725 47.27 -4.76 3.47
C GLN A 725 47.02 -5.14 4.94
N ASN A 726 48.00 -4.92 5.83
CA ASN A 726 47.88 -5.21 7.26
C ASN A 726 46.78 -4.37 7.93
N LEU A 727 46.69 -3.08 7.63
CA LEU A 727 45.63 -2.20 8.14
C LEU A 727 44.23 -2.62 7.62
N GLN A 728 44.13 -3.09 6.38
CA GLN A 728 42.88 -3.59 5.82
C GLN A 728 42.41 -4.87 6.52
N MET A 729 43.33 -5.81 6.78
CA MET A 729 43.05 -7.03 7.56
C MET A 729 42.61 -6.70 8.98
N LEU A 730 43.36 -5.85 9.70
CA LEU A 730 43.01 -5.39 11.05
C LEU A 730 41.64 -4.70 11.09
N ARG A 731 41.30 -3.88 10.08
CA ARG A 731 39.99 -3.22 9.98
C ARG A 731 38.84 -4.21 9.85
N ASN A 732 39.03 -5.30 9.10
CA ASN A 732 38.02 -6.36 8.98
C ASN A 732 37.83 -7.11 10.30
N ILE A 733 38.92 -7.49 10.96
CA ILE A 733 38.89 -8.13 12.29
C ILE A 733 38.19 -7.22 13.30
N MET A 734 38.56 -5.94 13.34
CA MET A 734 37.97 -4.93 14.23
C MET A 734 36.48 -4.71 13.97
N ARG A 735 36.01 -4.79 12.72
CA ARG A 735 34.58 -4.74 12.37
C ARG A 735 33.82 -5.93 12.97
N VAL A 736 34.36 -7.15 12.85
CA VAL A 736 33.75 -8.36 13.42
C VAL A 736 33.74 -8.27 14.95
N LEU A 737 34.85 -7.90 15.56
CA LEU A 737 34.98 -7.75 17.02
C LEU A 737 33.98 -6.72 17.57
N ARG A 738 33.86 -5.55 16.92
CA ARG A 738 32.85 -4.53 17.28
C ARG A 738 31.42 -5.05 17.15
N ARG A 739 31.10 -5.86 16.14
CA ARG A 739 29.77 -6.47 15.99
C ARG A 739 29.48 -7.44 17.14
N LYS A 740 30.44 -8.29 17.51
CA LYS A 740 30.32 -9.23 18.65
C LYS A 740 30.13 -8.48 19.97
N LEU A 741 30.95 -7.47 20.27
CA LEU A 741 30.80 -6.64 21.47
C LEU A 741 29.44 -5.90 21.51
N LYS A 742 28.97 -5.36 20.38
CA LYS A 742 27.63 -4.74 20.30
C LYS A 742 26.50 -5.74 20.53
N GLN A 743 26.64 -6.96 20.01
CA GLN A 743 25.67 -8.04 20.22
C GLN A 743 25.59 -8.42 21.70
N ILE A 744 26.73 -8.57 22.38
CA ILE A 744 26.79 -8.88 23.81
C ILE A 744 26.18 -7.73 24.63
N SER A 745 26.52 -6.47 24.32
CA SER A 745 25.87 -5.31 24.95
C SER A 745 24.35 -5.27 24.74
N ALA A 746 23.87 -5.65 23.54
CA ALA A 746 22.44 -5.74 23.26
C ALA A 746 21.77 -6.90 24.01
N GLN A 747 22.43 -8.04 24.17
CA GLN A 747 21.96 -9.17 24.97
C GLN A 747 21.85 -8.79 26.45
N LYS A 748 22.87 -8.13 27.03
CA LYS A 748 22.82 -7.59 28.40
C LYS A 748 21.63 -6.65 28.62
N ARG A 749 21.43 -5.70 27.70
CA ARG A 749 20.25 -4.80 27.73
C ARG A 749 18.94 -5.57 27.61
N LEU A 750 18.85 -6.53 26.69
CA LEU A 750 17.65 -7.33 26.50
C LEU A 750 17.29 -8.10 27.78
N LEU A 751 18.25 -8.71 28.46
CA LEU A 751 18.04 -9.39 29.75
C LEU A 751 17.46 -8.42 30.79
N LYS A 752 18.01 -7.21 30.90
CA LYS A 752 17.49 -6.16 31.80
C LYS A 752 16.03 -5.75 31.48
N PHE A 753 15.64 -5.75 30.21
CA PHE A 753 14.30 -5.33 29.78
C PHE A 753 13.27 -6.47 29.64
N LEU A 754 13.71 -7.73 29.63
CA LEU A 754 12.84 -8.89 29.46
C LEU A 754 11.66 -8.94 30.45
N PRO A 755 11.84 -8.69 31.75
CA PRO A 755 10.74 -8.69 32.73
C PRO A 755 9.64 -7.66 32.41
N LYS A 756 10.01 -6.54 31.78
CA LYS A 756 9.10 -5.42 31.47
C LYS A 756 8.45 -5.54 30.09
N LEU A 757 8.94 -6.42 29.22
CA LEU A 757 8.48 -6.55 27.83
C LEU A 757 7.22 -7.42 27.73
N ARG A 758 6.09 -6.81 27.32
CA ARG A 758 4.84 -7.52 27.04
C ARG A 758 4.47 -7.42 25.55
N TYR A 759 4.23 -8.55 24.88
CA TYR A 759 3.67 -8.53 23.52
C TYR A 759 2.17 -8.35 23.59
N LEU A 760 1.67 -7.19 23.15
CA LEU A 760 0.23 -7.01 22.95
C LEU A 760 -0.18 -7.47 21.54
N PRO A 761 -1.02 -8.51 21.40
CA PRO A 761 -1.60 -8.91 20.12
C PRO A 761 -2.74 -7.93 19.75
N THR A 762 -2.42 -6.67 19.46
CA THR A 762 -3.43 -5.69 19.05
C THR A 762 -3.98 -6.02 17.67
N PRO A 763 -5.30 -6.25 17.51
CA PRO A 763 -5.91 -6.52 16.22
C PRO A 763 -5.84 -5.29 15.31
N ALA A 764 -5.79 -5.50 13.99
CA ALA A 764 -5.59 -4.43 13.01
C ALA A 764 -6.62 -3.30 13.10
N TYR A 765 -7.87 -3.62 13.44
CA TYR A 765 -8.92 -2.61 13.61
C TYR A 765 -8.64 -1.66 14.79
N LYS A 766 -8.06 -2.15 15.90
CA LYS A 766 -7.69 -1.30 17.04
C LYS A 766 -6.55 -0.36 16.67
N ILE A 767 -5.57 -0.83 15.87
CA ILE A 767 -4.47 -0.01 15.34
C ILE A 767 -5.02 1.09 14.43
N GLU A 768 -6.01 0.78 13.59
CA GLU A 768 -6.65 1.79 12.75
C GLU A 768 -7.45 2.80 13.58
N GLN A 769 -8.16 2.35 14.61
CA GLN A 769 -8.89 3.22 15.54
C GLN A 769 -7.96 4.16 16.29
N THR A 770 -6.85 3.67 16.83
CA THR A 770 -5.86 4.51 17.52
C THR A 770 -5.18 5.48 16.57
N ALA A 771 -4.80 5.04 15.37
CA ALA A 771 -4.28 5.95 14.35
C ALA A 771 -5.31 7.04 14.01
N ARG A 772 -6.59 6.70 13.88
CA ARG A 772 -7.67 7.68 13.62
C ARG A 772 -7.85 8.66 14.77
N PHE A 773 -7.71 8.20 16.02
CA PHE A 773 -7.74 9.05 17.20
C PHE A 773 -6.55 10.01 17.23
N LEU A 774 -5.33 9.53 16.99
CA LEU A 774 -4.12 10.35 16.92
C LEU A 774 -4.20 11.38 15.79
N MET A 775 -4.75 11.01 14.64
CA MET A 775 -5.00 11.95 13.54
C MET A 775 -5.93 13.09 13.99
N LYS A 776 -7.02 12.76 14.70
CA LYS A 776 -7.98 13.75 15.20
C LYS A 776 -7.39 14.68 16.26
N GLN A 777 -6.58 14.13 17.17
CA GLN A 777 -6.03 14.89 18.30
C GLN A 777 -4.83 15.76 17.93
N PHE A 778 -3.90 15.25 17.12
CA PHE A 778 -2.61 15.91 16.93
C PHE A 778 -2.39 16.45 15.51
N VAL A 779 -2.96 15.79 14.50
CA VAL A 779 -2.68 16.13 13.10
C VAL A 779 -3.70 17.12 12.56
N ASP A 780 -4.99 16.82 12.72
CA ASP A 780 -6.08 17.65 12.19
C ASP A 780 -6.05 19.10 12.72
N PRO A 781 -5.77 19.39 14.01
CA PRO A 781 -5.70 20.76 14.52
C PRO A 781 -4.51 21.56 13.97
N LYS A 782 -3.40 20.88 13.66
CA LYS A 782 -2.19 21.52 13.10
C LYS A 782 -2.27 21.74 11.58
N MET A 783 -3.24 21.14 10.89
CA MET A 783 -3.43 21.36 9.46
C MET A 783 -4.12 22.70 9.20
N LYS A 784 -3.42 23.66 8.58
CA LYS A 784 -4.01 24.90 8.07
C LYS A 784 -4.80 24.63 6.79
N TYR A 785 -5.96 25.27 6.63
CA TYR A 785 -6.83 25.18 5.45
C TYR A 785 -6.93 26.55 4.77
N PRO A 786 -6.02 26.90 3.85
CA PRO A 786 -5.98 28.22 3.21
C PRO A 786 -7.04 28.34 2.10
N MET A 787 -8.30 28.03 2.40
CA MET A 787 -9.39 28.13 1.42
C MET A 787 -9.87 29.56 1.24
N ASP A 788 -9.79 30.36 2.30
CA ASP A 788 -10.31 31.73 2.32
C ASP A 788 -9.31 32.73 1.76
N SER A 789 -8.01 32.44 1.87
CA SER A 789 -6.92 33.27 1.31
C SER A 789 -6.93 33.31 -0.22
N ILE A 790 -7.52 32.32 -0.90
CA ILE A 790 -7.63 32.27 -2.37
C ILE A 790 -8.40 33.49 -2.90
N TYR A 791 -9.42 33.93 -2.16
CA TYR A 791 -10.18 35.11 -2.53
C TYR A 791 -9.35 36.36 -2.39
N ASP A 792 -8.62 36.49 -1.29
CA ASP A 792 -7.85 37.68 -0.96
C ASP A 792 -6.65 37.83 -1.89
N GLU A 793 -5.96 36.74 -2.24
CA GLU A 793 -4.86 36.73 -3.21
C GLU A 793 -5.29 37.26 -4.58
N LYS A 794 -6.46 36.81 -5.09
CA LYS A 794 -7.01 37.26 -6.39
C LYS A 794 -7.55 38.69 -6.40
N LEU A 795 -7.80 39.26 -5.22
CA LEU A 795 -8.38 40.59 -5.06
C LEU A 795 -7.36 41.61 -4.53
N SER A 796 -6.12 41.18 -4.25
CA SER A 796 -5.03 42.00 -3.71
C SER A 796 -4.77 43.30 -4.47
N ARG A 797 -4.87 43.28 -5.80
CA ARG A 797 -4.62 44.45 -6.67
C ARG A 797 -5.83 45.40 -6.83
N GLN A 798 -6.92 45.17 -6.09
CA GLN A 798 -8.14 45.97 -6.21
C GLN A 798 -8.37 46.82 -4.97
N SER A 799 -9.09 47.93 -5.13
CA SER A 799 -9.50 48.76 -3.99
C SER A 799 -10.34 47.95 -3.00
N LYS A 800 -10.20 48.24 -1.70
CA LYS A 800 -10.85 47.47 -0.60
C LYS A 800 -12.36 47.30 -0.82
N LYS A 801 -13.06 48.36 -1.27
CA LYS A 801 -14.51 48.34 -1.57
C LYS A 801 -14.86 47.39 -2.73
N VAL A 802 -14.10 47.45 -3.83
CA VAL A 802 -14.31 46.59 -5.01
C VAL A 802 -13.97 45.14 -4.68
N ALA A 803 -12.86 44.91 -3.99
CA ALA A 803 -12.44 43.60 -3.50
C ALA A 803 -13.54 42.96 -2.63
N ALA A 804 -14.05 43.67 -1.64
CA ALA A 804 -15.11 43.17 -0.76
C ALA A 804 -16.40 42.80 -1.53
N SER A 805 -16.83 43.66 -2.46
CA SER A 805 -18.01 43.41 -3.30
C SER A 805 -17.83 42.18 -4.20
N ARG A 806 -16.68 42.04 -4.88
CA ARG A 806 -16.36 40.88 -5.71
C ARG A 806 -16.22 39.60 -4.89
N LYS A 807 -15.59 39.65 -3.71
CA LYS A 807 -15.50 38.52 -2.76
C LYS A 807 -16.90 38.03 -2.38
N LYS A 808 -17.80 38.93 -1.96
CA LYS A 808 -19.20 38.59 -1.64
C LYS A 808 -19.92 37.96 -2.84
N LYS A 809 -19.75 38.52 -4.04
CA LYS A 809 -20.34 37.99 -5.29
C LYS A 809 -19.84 36.58 -5.61
N TRP A 810 -18.54 36.34 -5.52
CA TRP A 810 -17.96 35.01 -5.74
C TRP A 810 -18.38 34.00 -4.68
N GLN A 811 -18.38 34.36 -3.40
CA GLN A 811 -18.88 33.51 -2.31
C GLN A 811 -20.35 33.13 -2.51
N ARG A 812 -21.18 34.09 -2.96
CA ARG A 812 -22.59 33.84 -3.31
C ARG A 812 -22.72 32.84 -4.46
N LEU A 813 -21.93 32.99 -5.52
CA LEU A 813 -21.91 32.05 -6.64
C LEU A 813 -21.40 30.67 -6.23
N GLU A 814 -20.36 30.58 -5.40
CA GLU A 814 -19.87 29.30 -4.85
C GLU A 814 -20.95 28.62 -4.03
N LYS A 815 -21.62 29.36 -3.14
CA LYS A 815 -22.68 28.85 -2.26
C LYS A 815 -23.83 28.22 -3.05
N TYR A 816 -24.25 28.82 -4.16
CA TYR A 816 -25.41 28.37 -4.95
C TYR A 816 -25.05 27.42 -6.09
N LEU A 817 -23.95 27.65 -6.81
CA LEU A 817 -23.58 26.93 -8.03
C LEU A 817 -22.42 25.95 -7.85
N GLY A 818 -21.75 25.95 -6.69
CA GLY A 818 -20.57 25.10 -6.46
C GLY A 818 -20.83 23.61 -6.69
N GLY A 819 -22.00 23.11 -6.29
CA GLY A 819 -22.37 21.70 -6.45
C GLY A 819 -22.71 21.27 -7.87
N ILE A 820 -22.96 22.20 -8.79
CA ILE A 820 -23.21 21.96 -10.22
C ILE A 820 -22.07 22.46 -11.12
N SER A 821 -21.00 23.01 -10.55
CA SER A 821 -19.86 23.59 -11.31
C SER A 821 -19.22 22.62 -12.32
N ASN A 822 -19.16 21.34 -11.96
CA ASN A 822 -18.63 20.27 -12.81
C ASN A 822 -19.59 19.82 -13.93
N MET A 823 -20.82 20.36 -13.97
CA MET A 823 -21.81 20.07 -15.00
C MET A 823 -21.55 20.83 -16.30
N THR A 824 -20.57 21.74 -16.33
CA THR A 824 -20.13 22.50 -17.53
C THR A 824 -19.79 21.64 -18.74
N LYS A 825 -19.39 20.38 -18.55
CA LYS A 825 -19.07 19.44 -19.63
C LYS A 825 -20.32 18.82 -20.30
N ILE A 826 -21.51 19.06 -19.76
CA ILE A 826 -22.77 18.47 -20.23
C ILE A 826 -23.46 19.44 -21.20
N LYS A 827 -23.73 18.97 -22.41
CA LYS A 827 -24.52 19.73 -23.40
C LYS A 827 -25.99 19.79 -22.97
N GLU A 828 -26.72 20.80 -23.38
CA GLU A 828 -28.13 21.00 -23.02
C GLU A 828 -29.01 19.78 -23.34
N LYS A 829 -28.86 19.18 -24.53
CA LYS A 829 -29.55 17.93 -24.91
C LYS A 829 -29.27 16.76 -23.96
N GLN A 830 -28.09 16.72 -23.33
CA GLN A 830 -27.70 15.69 -22.37
C GLN A 830 -28.28 15.93 -20.97
N ILE A 831 -28.67 17.16 -20.62
CA ILE A 831 -29.29 17.48 -19.32
C ILE A 831 -30.62 16.73 -19.16
N ARG A 832 -31.39 16.59 -20.25
CA ARG A 832 -32.64 15.81 -20.26
C ARG A 832 -32.44 14.34 -19.88
N ASN A 833 -31.22 13.81 -20.08
CA ASN A 833 -30.85 12.44 -19.70
C ASN A 833 -30.46 12.28 -18.22
N ASN A 834 -30.41 13.37 -17.45
CA ASN A 834 -30.15 13.34 -16.02
C ASN A 834 -31.29 12.65 -15.26
N VAL A 835 -31.00 12.27 -14.02
CA VAL A 835 -31.97 11.79 -13.05
C VAL A 835 -31.89 12.67 -11.82
N ALA A 836 -32.99 13.32 -11.45
CA ALA A 836 -33.07 14.16 -10.27
C ALA A 836 -33.49 13.35 -9.04
N ILE A 837 -32.88 13.63 -7.89
CA ILE A 837 -33.26 13.09 -6.58
C ILE A 837 -33.55 14.29 -5.70
N ILE A 838 -34.81 14.52 -5.38
CA ILE A 838 -35.31 15.72 -4.72
C ILE A 838 -35.80 15.37 -3.31
N ILE A 839 -35.40 16.17 -2.33
CA ILE A 839 -35.77 16.04 -0.91
C ILE A 839 -36.35 17.37 -0.44
N GLY A 840 -37.52 17.36 0.19
CA GLY A 840 -38.28 18.57 0.49
C GLY A 840 -39.05 19.05 -0.74
N GLN A 841 -40.10 18.33 -1.15
CA GLN A 841 -40.82 18.64 -2.40
C GLN A 841 -41.46 20.03 -2.37
N GLN A 842 -41.91 20.48 -1.20
CA GLN A 842 -42.53 21.80 -1.01
C GLN A 842 -41.51 22.92 -1.20
N GLU A 843 -40.34 22.80 -0.58
CA GLU A 843 -39.26 23.78 -0.65
C GLU A 843 -38.62 23.83 -2.05
N GLU A 844 -38.61 22.71 -2.77
CA GLU A 844 -37.96 22.58 -4.09
C GLU A 844 -38.95 22.63 -5.28
N MET A 845 -40.12 23.22 -5.12
CA MET A 845 -41.16 23.20 -6.17
C MET A 845 -40.67 23.76 -7.52
N ASN A 846 -39.80 24.77 -7.50
CA ASN A 846 -39.20 25.32 -8.72
C ASN A 846 -38.32 24.28 -9.44
N ALA A 847 -37.55 23.50 -8.70
CA ALA A 847 -36.75 22.41 -9.27
C ALA A 847 -37.64 21.33 -9.89
N VAL A 848 -38.76 21.00 -9.24
CA VAL A 848 -39.76 20.03 -9.73
C VAL A 848 -40.37 20.51 -11.05
N ARG A 849 -40.80 21.77 -11.13
CA ARG A 849 -41.39 22.36 -12.33
C ARG A 849 -40.39 22.36 -13.49
N GLU A 850 -39.15 22.79 -13.26
CA GLU A 850 -38.11 22.79 -14.30
C GLU A 850 -37.76 21.37 -14.77
N CYS A 851 -37.60 20.42 -13.84
CA CYS A 851 -37.34 19.02 -14.21
C CYS A 851 -38.48 18.42 -15.04
N LYS A 852 -39.73 18.74 -14.69
CA LYS A 852 -40.92 18.30 -15.43
C LYS A 852 -40.94 18.90 -16.84
N LYS A 853 -40.68 20.21 -17.00
CA LYS A 853 -40.56 20.88 -18.31
C LYS A 853 -39.49 20.24 -19.20
N LEU A 854 -38.37 19.81 -18.62
CA LEU A 854 -37.25 19.19 -19.34
C LEU A 854 -37.37 17.66 -19.53
N GLY A 855 -38.43 17.03 -18.99
CA GLY A 855 -38.62 15.57 -19.06
C GLY A 855 -37.60 14.77 -18.21
N ILE A 856 -36.97 15.39 -17.21
CA ILE A 856 -35.99 14.74 -16.33
C ILE A 856 -36.74 13.82 -15.36
N LYS A 857 -36.28 12.57 -15.26
CA LYS A 857 -36.89 11.60 -14.32
C LYS A 857 -36.53 11.91 -12.87
N MET A 858 -37.54 11.96 -12.01
CA MET A 858 -37.41 12.44 -10.63
C MET A 858 -37.67 11.34 -9.58
N PHE A 859 -36.81 11.31 -8.57
CA PHE A 859 -36.97 10.50 -7.35
C PHE A 859 -37.23 11.41 -6.16
N HIS A 860 -38.32 11.18 -5.43
CA HIS A 860 -38.71 12.03 -4.31
C HIS A 860 -38.75 11.26 -2.98
N ILE A 861 -38.33 11.92 -1.91
CA ILE A 861 -38.82 11.60 -0.57
C ILE A 861 -40.03 12.48 -0.34
N VAL A 862 -41.18 11.87 -0.05
CA VAL A 862 -42.47 12.54 0.03
C VAL A 862 -43.01 12.38 1.44
N ASP A 863 -43.14 13.48 2.16
CA ASP A 863 -43.82 13.52 3.45
C ASP A 863 -45.35 13.63 3.23
N THR A 864 -46.13 13.53 4.30
CA THR A 864 -47.61 13.51 4.27
C THR A 864 -48.23 14.78 3.69
N ASN A 865 -47.53 15.92 3.69
CA ASN A 865 -47.96 17.18 3.05
C ASN A 865 -47.58 17.31 1.57
N CYS A 866 -46.83 16.36 1.03
CA CYS A 866 -46.33 16.39 -0.35
C CYS A 866 -47.29 15.67 -1.31
N ASN A 867 -47.23 15.99 -2.62
CA ASN A 867 -48.02 15.35 -3.66
C ASN A 867 -47.20 14.25 -4.37
N PRO A 868 -47.50 12.95 -4.15
CA PRO A 868 -46.76 11.86 -4.79
C PRO A 868 -46.92 11.83 -6.32
N GLY A 869 -47.97 12.47 -6.87
CA GLY A 869 -48.21 12.53 -8.32
C GLY A 869 -47.26 13.45 -9.09
N LEU A 870 -46.48 14.28 -8.41
CA LEU A 870 -45.45 15.11 -9.06
C LEU A 870 -44.13 14.37 -9.29
N ALA A 871 -43.98 13.14 -8.81
CA ALA A 871 -42.75 12.36 -8.86
C ALA A 871 -42.93 11.07 -9.68
N ASP A 872 -41.96 10.70 -10.52
CA ASP A 872 -41.98 9.39 -11.21
C ASP A 872 -41.79 8.23 -10.21
N HIS A 873 -40.92 8.44 -9.22
CA HIS A 873 -40.60 7.47 -8.19
C HIS A 873 -40.53 8.15 -6.83
N PHE A 874 -41.52 7.93 -5.97
CA PHE A 874 -41.53 8.50 -4.62
C PHE A 874 -41.32 7.46 -3.54
N ILE A 875 -40.89 7.92 -2.37
CA ILE A 875 -40.75 7.14 -1.14
C ILE A 875 -41.51 7.89 -0.05
N PRO A 876 -42.66 7.36 0.42
CA PRO A 876 -43.40 7.99 1.50
C PRO A 876 -42.62 7.83 2.80
N ALA A 877 -42.01 8.89 3.30
CA ALA A 877 -41.19 8.86 4.51
C ALA A 877 -41.00 10.28 5.05
N ASN A 878 -40.66 10.37 6.34
CA ASN A 878 -40.30 11.61 6.99
C ASN A 878 -39.11 12.30 6.29
N ASP A 879 -39.29 13.53 5.82
CA ASP A 879 -38.23 14.35 5.22
C ASP A 879 -37.67 15.46 6.15
N ASP A 880 -38.24 15.65 7.33
CA ASP A 880 -37.70 16.48 8.41
C ASP A 880 -36.55 15.79 9.18
N ALA A 881 -36.65 14.46 9.31
CA ALA A 881 -35.75 13.68 10.13
C ALA A 881 -34.43 13.41 9.41
N ARG A 882 -33.35 14.02 9.89
CA ARG A 882 -31.98 13.81 9.38
C ARG A 882 -31.60 12.32 9.28
N ASN A 883 -32.02 11.49 10.24
CA ASN A 883 -31.75 10.05 10.24
C ASN A 883 -32.53 9.30 9.15
N SER A 884 -33.77 9.70 8.85
CA SER A 884 -34.60 9.15 7.77
C SER A 884 -33.95 9.44 6.42
N ILE A 885 -33.65 10.71 6.14
CA ILE A 885 -32.97 11.14 4.92
C ILE A 885 -31.62 10.42 4.75
N LYS A 886 -30.80 10.38 5.81
CA LYS A 886 -29.50 9.71 5.80
C LYS A 886 -29.62 8.23 5.46
N TYR A 887 -30.66 7.56 5.97
CA TYR A 887 -30.91 6.14 5.68
C TYR A 887 -31.25 5.93 4.20
N ILE A 888 -32.20 6.69 3.66
CA ILE A 888 -32.63 6.58 2.26
C ILE A 888 -31.48 6.93 1.32
N LEU A 889 -30.84 8.08 1.51
CA LEU A 889 -29.68 8.51 0.71
C LEU A 889 -28.52 7.52 0.81
N GLY A 890 -28.29 6.91 1.98
CA GLY A 890 -27.29 5.86 2.15
C GLY A 890 -27.59 4.62 1.30
N LYS A 891 -28.86 4.21 1.20
CA LYS A 891 -29.29 3.11 0.32
C LYS A 891 -29.15 3.48 -1.15
N PHE A 892 -29.52 4.71 -1.54
CA PHE A 892 -29.34 5.23 -2.91
C PHE A 892 -27.87 5.22 -3.31
N LEU A 893 -27.01 5.83 -2.51
CA LEU A 893 -25.57 5.88 -2.70
C LEU A 893 -24.97 4.49 -2.89
N THR A 894 -25.36 3.55 -2.03
CA THR A 894 -24.87 2.16 -2.10
C THR A 894 -25.25 1.52 -3.44
N ARG A 895 -26.51 1.65 -3.88
CA ARG A 895 -26.99 1.07 -5.14
C ARG A 895 -26.33 1.72 -6.36
N ILE A 896 -26.23 3.05 -6.40
CA ILE A 896 -25.59 3.77 -7.51
C ILE A 896 -24.13 3.34 -7.62
N ARG A 897 -23.37 3.32 -6.52
CA ARG A 897 -21.94 2.94 -6.54
C ARG A 897 -21.74 1.49 -6.97
N LEU A 898 -22.58 0.57 -6.50
CA LEU A 898 -22.52 -0.83 -6.92
C LEU A 898 -22.80 -0.97 -8.42
N ALA A 899 -23.84 -0.32 -8.93
CA ALA A 899 -24.17 -0.30 -10.36
C ALA A 899 -23.03 0.28 -11.22
N GLN A 900 -22.42 1.39 -10.79
CA GLN A 900 -21.29 2.00 -11.50
C GLN A 900 -20.06 1.09 -11.54
N LYS A 901 -19.74 0.40 -10.44
CA LYS A 901 -18.66 -0.60 -10.39
C LYS A 901 -18.93 -1.76 -11.35
N LEU A 902 -20.15 -2.29 -11.34
CA LEU A 902 -20.57 -3.36 -12.24
C LEU A 902 -20.46 -2.92 -13.71
N LYS A 903 -20.90 -1.71 -14.06
CA LYS A 903 -20.76 -1.16 -15.41
C LYS A 903 -19.31 -1.13 -15.88
N ILE A 904 -18.38 -0.64 -15.04
CA ILE A 904 -16.95 -0.60 -15.37
C ILE A 904 -16.41 -2.01 -15.60
N HIS A 905 -16.77 -2.96 -14.74
CA HIS A 905 -16.36 -4.35 -14.87
C HIS A 905 -16.87 -4.99 -16.17
N PHE A 906 -18.14 -4.79 -16.52
CA PHE A 906 -18.68 -5.26 -17.80
C PHE A 906 -18.01 -4.61 -19.01
N LYS A 907 -17.67 -3.31 -18.94
CA LYS A 907 -16.92 -2.63 -20.00
C LYS A 907 -15.54 -3.27 -20.19
N LYS A 908 -14.80 -3.53 -19.10
CA LYS A 908 -13.50 -4.23 -19.13
C LYS A 908 -13.59 -5.63 -19.73
N ILE A 909 -14.63 -6.40 -19.37
CA ILE A 909 -14.84 -7.74 -19.94
C ILE A 909 -15.12 -7.64 -21.44
N LYS A 910 -15.97 -6.72 -21.87
CA LYS A 910 -16.26 -6.50 -23.31
C LYS A 910 -14.99 -6.12 -24.07
N THR A 911 -14.21 -5.17 -23.57
CA THR A 911 -12.94 -4.78 -24.22
C THR A 911 -11.92 -5.92 -24.26
N LYS A 912 -11.88 -6.77 -23.22
CA LYS A 912 -11.01 -7.95 -23.22
C LYS A 912 -11.46 -8.97 -24.26
N LYS A 913 -12.77 -9.23 -24.38
CA LYS A 913 -13.33 -10.11 -25.42
C LYS A 913 -13.08 -9.59 -26.84
N THR A 914 -13.23 -8.29 -27.08
CA THR A 914 -12.94 -7.72 -28.41
C THR A 914 -11.46 -7.78 -28.76
N LYS A 915 -10.56 -7.66 -27.77
CA LYS A 915 -9.11 -7.82 -27.94
C LYS A 915 -8.62 -9.27 -28.09
N ILE A 916 -9.46 -10.24 -27.74
CA ILE A 916 -9.18 -11.68 -27.96
C ILE A 916 -9.76 -12.11 -29.32
N LYS A 917 -10.77 -11.39 -29.82
CA LYS A 917 -11.39 -11.63 -31.13
C LYS A 917 -10.66 -10.96 -32.30
N LYS A 918 -10.07 -9.79 -32.05
CA LYS A 918 -9.00 -9.22 -32.88
C LYS A 918 -7.72 -9.90 -32.48
#